data_AF-A0A7V7JNS0-F1
#
_entry.id   AF-A0A7V7JNS0-F1
#
_cell.length_a   1.000
_cell.length_b   1.000
_cell.length_c   1.000
_cell.angle_alpha   90.00
_cell.angle_beta   90.00
_cell.angle_gamma   90.00
#
_symmetry.space_group_name_H-M   'P 1'
#
loop_
_entity.id
_entity.type
_entity.pdbx_description
1 polymer ?
#
loop_
_entity_poly.entity_id
_entity_poly.type
_entity_poly.pdbx_seq_one_letter_code
_entity_poly.pdbx_strand_id
1 'polypeptide(L)'
;MNQSFGDTKTARFVRGGLAATTALVVLTMFPYTIQPTVHIKELLYTLAGALFAAVVVVDSMRRGAPLRRPSGLQCLWLVFWLLNVIAGLHSSFASHSLLEIQKLTSLLLLYFVAAQVYGEPEQVQRLLAVTCAAVALSSAYALCQYLNLDPFPWADRTSEVYAGLPGTFGNPNYAAHTLVLCVIMAVYLGTTSKYRWCLALTPVFLTHLYCTSQRGGPLALGSAVVLWVAARLIGRVVKRPGRAVVATAIVLVALAAATAAGAMALTKLRTGNPFPFGESLHVRYHSYYSVSRMILARPMLGYGPGNYRIENVRFWTPYEQRWFADTQQMNAHVHNDILEAAADAGLLAAGLYAAFFVLAVGRALLMAFGAADGHRRRLGWALAVLFFTYLVDGAFGFNFRVAPSALVLMLLAGALDGLDAAVRPAAAKAGRRAIRIAWRFALVVVGLATVVFNARVFASEYWYYWGSSAAHHGNLGPAQAWLAKGARLAPWNWEFGRQQGLAYARQGRFAEAVGAFDVSLEKNPYFIPTLAQAARTYLALGFNKRTAGATLDAQRAAIDEAERLGLRLLELCNALPVAEEIVGRTAAFRTLLLEQEGAPAEAIRAEWQRAETHLARAIELGAGNLASLYCAIAEARNGQDDVAGAEQAYRSAAQAEPARGETWRLFSAFAERAGRHAAFLDEAARQMRRLEEAGADEGALAALCLWRARILWQEG
;
A
#
# COMPACT_ATOMS: atom_id res chain seq x y z
N MET A 1 -40.48 -11.30 32.44
CA MET A 1 -39.14 -11.92 32.32
C MET A 1 -38.41 -11.35 31.10
N ASN A 2 -37.58 -10.31 31.28
CA ASN A 2 -36.74 -9.78 30.20
C ASN A 2 -35.45 -10.61 30.13
N GLN A 3 -35.44 -11.67 29.34
CA GLN A 3 -34.18 -12.37 29.03
C GLN A 3 -33.26 -11.42 28.25
N SER A 4 -32.07 -11.17 28.79
CA SER A 4 -30.98 -10.47 28.09
C SER A 4 -30.71 -11.16 26.74
N PHE A 5 -30.54 -10.38 25.67
CA PHE A 5 -30.25 -10.89 24.33
C PHE A 5 -29.04 -11.85 24.31
N GLY A 6 -28.08 -11.67 25.23
CA GLY A 6 -26.82 -12.43 25.29
C GLY A 6 -26.95 -13.94 25.53
N ASP A 7 -28.01 -14.42 26.19
CA ASP A 7 -28.12 -15.84 26.60
C ASP A 7 -28.94 -16.71 25.65
N THR A 8 -29.17 -16.19 24.45
CA THR A 8 -30.18 -16.72 23.55
C THR A 8 -29.55 -17.72 22.57
N LYS A 9 -30.35 -18.64 22.02
CA LYS A 9 -29.87 -19.57 20.98
C LYS A 9 -29.27 -18.78 19.80
N THR A 10 -29.91 -17.67 19.41
CA THR A 10 -29.44 -16.74 18.39
C THR A 10 -28.08 -16.14 18.75
N ALA A 11 -27.90 -15.61 19.96
CA ALA A 11 -26.61 -15.05 20.37
C ALA A 11 -25.49 -16.11 20.43
N ARG A 12 -25.79 -17.35 20.83
CA ARG A 12 -24.84 -18.47 20.73
C ARG A 12 -24.43 -18.78 19.30
N PHE A 13 -25.39 -18.83 18.38
CA PHE A 13 -25.13 -19.02 16.95
C PHE A 13 -24.25 -17.90 16.39
N VAL A 14 -24.59 -16.64 16.65
CA VAL A 14 -23.81 -15.48 16.19
C VAL A 14 -22.40 -15.51 16.75
N ARG A 15 -22.19 -15.80 18.05
CA ARG A 15 -20.85 -15.93 18.62
C ARG A 15 -20.01 -17.04 17.96
N GLY A 16 -20.62 -18.18 17.67
CA GLY A 16 -19.98 -19.26 16.92
C GLY A 16 -19.60 -18.83 15.51
N GLY A 17 -20.51 -18.12 14.83
CA GLY A 17 -20.28 -17.55 13.50
C GLY A 17 -19.19 -16.48 13.47
N LEU A 18 -19.11 -15.60 14.47
CA LEU A 18 -18.03 -14.62 14.61
C LEU A 18 -16.68 -15.31 14.81
N ALA A 19 -16.61 -16.33 15.67
CA ALA A 19 -15.37 -17.09 15.88
C ALA A 19 -14.94 -17.83 14.59
N ALA A 20 -15.88 -18.48 13.89
CA ALA A 20 -15.62 -19.11 12.59
C ALA A 20 -15.16 -18.09 11.53
N THR A 21 -15.77 -16.90 11.49
CA THR A 21 -15.36 -15.81 10.60
C THR A 21 -13.93 -15.37 10.89
N THR A 22 -13.55 -15.21 12.15
CA THR A 22 -12.17 -14.87 12.52
C THR A 22 -11.18 -15.92 12.04
N ALA A 23 -11.51 -17.22 12.21
CA ALA A 23 -10.66 -18.30 11.70
C ALA A 23 -10.53 -18.27 10.17
N LEU A 24 -11.64 -18.08 9.45
CA LEU A 24 -11.65 -17.97 7.98
C LEU A 24 -10.86 -16.75 7.51
N VAL A 25 -11.05 -15.58 8.12
CA VAL A 25 -10.29 -14.37 7.78
C VAL A 25 -8.79 -14.58 8.03
N VAL A 26 -8.38 -15.30 9.07
CA VAL A 26 -6.96 -15.63 9.25
C VAL A 26 -6.47 -16.56 8.13
N LEU A 27 -7.18 -17.64 7.84
CA LEU A 27 -6.67 -18.77 7.05
C LEU A 27 -6.91 -18.69 5.54
N THR A 28 -7.96 -18.00 5.10
CA THR A 28 -8.38 -18.02 3.69
C THR A 28 -7.41 -17.22 2.82
N MET A 29 -7.02 -17.85 1.71
CA MET A 29 -6.29 -17.25 0.59
C MET A 29 -7.01 -17.59 -0.71
N PHE A 30 -6.89 -16.74 -1.72
CA PHE A 30 -7.54 -16.93 -3.02
C PHE A 30 -6.56 -16.63 -4.17
N PRO A 31 -6.12 -17.65 -4.93
CA PRO A 31 -5.00 -17.53 -5.86
C PRO A 31 -5.32 -16.71 -7.12
N TYR A 32 -6.60 -16.51 -7.43
CA TYR A 32 -7.03 -15.83 -8.66
C TYR A 32 -7.33 -14.35 -8.44
N THR A 33 -6.53 -13.69 -7.59
CA THR A 33 -6.53 -12.22 -7.38
C THR A 33 -5.08 -11.77 -7.22
N ILE A 34 -4.76 -10.52 -7.57
CA ILE A 34 -3.39 -9.99 -7.46
C ILE A 34 -2.90 -9.99 -6.01
N GLN A 35 -3.79 -9.65 -5.08
CA GLN A 35 -3.54 -9.72 -3.65
C GLN A 35 -4.29 -10.91 -3.05
N PRO A 36 -3.71 -12.12 -3.07
CA PRO A 36 -4.41 -13.37 -2.75
C PRO A 36 -4.92 -13.44 -1.31
N THR A 37 -4.41 -12.58 -0.43
CA THR A 37 -4.75 -12.58 1.00
C THR A 37 -5.57 -11.37 1.43
N VAL A 38 -5.80 -10.34 0.59
CA VAL A 38 -6.44 -9.09 1.03
C VAL A 38 -7.93 -9.12 0.77
N HIS A 39 -8.35 -9.11 -0.50
CA HIS A 39 -9.74 -8.88 -0.87
C HIS A 39 -10.69 -10.01 -0.44
N ILE A 40 -10.24 -11.26 -0.43
CA ILE A 40 -11.05 -12.39 0.05
C ILE A 40 -11.36 -12.25 1.55
N LYS A 41 -10.41 -11.76 2.36
CA LYS A 41 -10.60 -11.55 3.80
C LYS A 41 -11.58 -10.42 4.06
N GLU A 42 -11.48 -9.35 3.28
CA GLU A 42 -12.41 -8.21 3.33
C GLU A 42 -13.84 -8.60 3.00
N LEU A 43 -14.01 -9.46 1.98
CA LEU A 43 -15.31 -10.01 1.61
C LEU A 43 -15.89 -10.86 2.74
N LEU A 44 -15.09 -11.75 3.32
CA LEU A 44 -15.53 -12.65 4.39
C LEU A 44 -16.05 -11.90 5.62
N TYR A 45 -15.30 -10.92 6.14
CA TYR A 45 -15.78 -10.18 7.30
C TYR A 45 -16.96 -9.25 6.94
N THR A 46 -17.04 -8.75 5.70
CA THR A 46 -18.16 -7.92 5.25
C THR A 46 -19.45 -8.73 5.18
N LEU A 47 -19.40 -9.93 4.61
CA LEU A 47 -20.50 -10.88 4.59
C LEU A 47 -20.95 -11.23 6.01
N ALA A 48 -20.01 -11.54 6.90
CA ALA A 48 -20.30 -11.84 8.30
C ALA A 48 -20.96 -10.66 9.03
N GLY A 49 -20.42 -9.45 8.86
CA GLY A 49 -20.95 -8.22 9.49
C GLY A 49 -22.40 -7.97 9.09
N ALA A 50 -22.70 -8.03 7.79
CA ALA A 50 -24.05 -7.84 7.27
C ALA A 50 -25.01 -8.96 7.71
N LEU A 51 -24.59 -10.23 7.58
CA LEU A 51 -25.40 -11.39 7.95
C LEU A 51 -25.75 -11.37 9.44
N PHE A 52 -24.76 -11.21 10.32
CA PHE A 52 -24.99 -11.25 11.76
C PHE A 52 -25.71 -10.00 12.27
N ALA A 53 -25.50 -8.82 11.67
CA ALA A 53 -26.32 -7.65 11.95
C ALA A 53 -27.80 -7.91 11.60
N ALA A 54 -28.08 -8.49 10.43
CA ALA A 54 -29.44 -8.84 10.04
C ALA A 54 -30.06 -9.88 10.98
N VAL A 55 -29.33 -10.94 11.34
CA VAL A 55 -29.80 -11.97 12.30
C VAL A 55 -30.15 -11.34 13.65
N VAL A 56 -29.28 -10.47 14.18
CA VAL A 56 -29.51 -9.77 15.45
C VAL A 56 -30.72 -8.83 15.39
N VAL A 57 -30.88 -8.09 14.29
CA VAL A 57 -32.02 -7.20 14.07
C VAL A 57 -33.33 -7.98 13.95
N VAL A 58 -33.38 -9.03 13.13
CA VAL A 58 -34.57 -9.85 12.91
C VAL A 58 -35.02 -10.51 14.20
N ASP A 59 -34.08 -11.09 14.95
CA ASP A 59 -34.37 -11.75 16.21
C ASP A 59 -34.86 -10.75 17.28
N SER A 60 -34.26 -9.55 17.34
CA SER A 60 -34.73 -8.45 18.18
C SER A 60 -36.15 -7.98 17.80
N MET A 61 -36.50 -7.97 16.51
CA MET A 61 -37.85 -7.65 16.05
C MET A 61 -38.86 -8.75 16.43
N ARG A 62 -38.53 -10.02 16.19
CA ARG A 62 -39.40 -11.18 16.50
C ARG A 62 -39.73 -11.26 17.99
N ARG A 63 -38.76 -10.97 18.86
CA ARG A 63 -38.93 -11.07 20.32
C ARG A 63 -39.44 -9.79 20.98
N GLY A 64 -39.56 -8.70 20.23
CA GLY A 64 -39.84 -7.37 20.78
C GLY A 64 -38.76 -6.83 21.73
N ALA A 65 -37.60 -7.50 21.82
CA ALA A 65 -36.53 -7.14 22.73
C ALA A 65 -35.77 -5.90 22.23
N PRO A 66 -35.41 -4.94 23.08
CA PRO A 66 -34.58 -3.80 22.68
C PRO A 66 -33.14 -4.26 22.40
N LEU A 67 -32.53 -3.64 21.38
CA LEU A 67 -31.08 -3.76 21.16
C LEU A 67 -30.36 -2.87 22.17
N ARG A 68 -29.16 -3.28 22.62
CA ARG A 68 -28.32 -2.49 23.51
C ARG A 68 -27.92 -1.20 22.80
N ARG A 69 -28.01 -0.09 23.53
CA ARG A 69 -27.64 1.23 23.01
C ARG A 69 -26.11 1.30 22.84
N PRO A 70 -25.63 2.07 21.84
CA PRO A 70 -24.21 2.34 21.71
C PRO A 70 -23.62 2.91 23.00
N SER A 71 -22.47 2.36 23.41
CA SER A 71 -21.70 2.90 24.53
C SER A 71 -21.03 4.22 24.15
N GLY A 72 -20.39 4.90 25.12
CA GLY A 72 -19.56 6.07 24.80
C GLY A 72 -18.40 5.75 23.84
N LEU A 73 -17.81 4.55 23.93
CA LEU A 73 -16.74 4.11 23.04
C LEU A 73 -17.26 3.88 21.61
N GLN A 74 -18.43 3.26 21.49
CA GLN A 74 -19.06 3.05 20.19
C GLN A 74 -19.55 4.35 19.56
N CYS A 75 -20.09 5.29 20.36
CA CYS A 75 -20.44 6.63 19.89
C CYS A 75 -19.21 7.38 19.36
N LEU A 76 -18.07 7.29 20.05
CA LEU A 76 -16.82 7.89 19.59
C LEU A 76 -16.40 7.33 18.22
N TRP A 77 -16.48 6.01 18.06
CA TRP A 77 -16.17 5.36 16.79
C TRP A 77 -17.16 5.71 15.68
N LEU A 78 -18.45 5.90 16.01
CA LEU A 78 -19.46 6.38 15.07
C LEU A 78 -19.17 7.79 14.57
N VAL A 79 -18.68 8.69 15.44
CA VAL A 79 -18.26 10.04 15.04
C VAL A 79 -17.00 9.98 14.17
N PHE A 80 -16.03 9.12 14.51
CA PHE A 80 -14.85 8.88 13.67
C PHE A 80 -15.24 8.37 12.27
N TRP A 81 -16.15 7.39 12.20
CA TRP A 81 -16.68 6.87 10.95
C TRP A 81 -17.39 7.96 10.14
N LEU A 82 -18.25 8.76 10.78
CA LEU A 82 -18.98 9.84 10.11
C LEU A 82 -18.02 10.89 9.54
N LEU A 83 -16.98 11.24 10.27
CA LEU A 83 -15.97 12.18 9.80
C LEU A 83 -15.21 11.64 8.57
N ASN A 84 -14.89 10.34 8.55
CA ASN A 84 -14.30 9.69 7.37
C ASN A 84 -15.26 9.67 6.17
N VAL A 85 -16.57 9.49 6.40
CA VAL A 85 -17.58 9.61 5.33
C VAL A 85 -17.60 11.03 4.77
N ILE A 86 -17.64 12.05 5.62
CA ILE A 86 -17.63 13.46 5.21
C ILE A 86 -16.35 13.80 4.44
N ALA A 87 -15.19 13.40 4.97
CA ALA A 87 -13.89 13.58 4.32
C ALA A 87 -13.82 12.90 2.95
N GLY A 88 -14.32 11.66 2.86
CA GLY A 88 -14.34 10.91 1.60
C GLY A 88 -15.28 11.52 0.55
N LEU A 89 -16.44 12.05 0.96
CA LEU A 89 -17.34 12.75 0.04
C LEU A 89 -16.77 14.08 -0.45
N HIS A 90 -15.89 14.73 0.34
CA HIS A 90 -15.23 15.98 -0.03
C HIS A 90 -13.87 15.77 -0.75
N SER A 91 -13.42 14.53 -0.87
CA SER A 91 -12.15 14.20 -1.52
C SER A 91 -12.17 14.42 -3.04
N SER A 92 -11.00 14.77 -3.60
CA SER A 92 -10.74 14.77 -5.04
C SER A 92 -10.96 13.39 -5.69
N PHE A 93 -10.88 12.32 -4.90
CA PHE A 93 -10.98 10.92 -5.32
C PHE A 93 -12.08 10.18 -4.51
N ALA A 94 -13.26 10.79 -4.40
CA ALA A 94 -14.36 10.27 -3.58
C ALA A 94 -14.72 8.80 -3.87
N SER A 95 -14.70 8.38 -5.13
CA SER A 95 -14.98 6.98 -5.50
C SER A 95 -13.95 5.98 -4.96
N HIS A 96 -12.69 6.40 -4.83
CA HIS A 96 -11.64 5.58 -4.21
C HIS A 96 -11.83 5.52 -2.70
N SER A 97 -12.18 6.64 -2.06
CA SER A 97 -12.49 6.68 -0.62
C SER A 97 -13.63 5.77 -0.18
N LEU A 98 -14.58 5.47 -1.07
CA LEU A 98 -15.65 4.51 -0.78
C LEU A 98 -15.13 3.11 -0.45
N LEU A 99 -13.95 2.72 -0.94
CA LEU A 99 -13.31 1.44 -0.58
C LEU A 99 -13.04 1.38 0.91
N GLU A 100 -12.37 2.39 1.46
CA GLU A 100 -11.99 2.41 2.87
C GLU A 100 -13.20 2.66 3.78
N ILE A 101 -14.12 3.55 3.37
CA ILE A 101 -15.39 3.76 4.07
C ILE A 101 -16.18 2.46 4.17
N GLN A 102 -16.22 1.64 3.11
CA GLN A 102 -16.91 0.36 3.15
C GLN A 102 -16.26 -0.59 4.17
N LYS A 103 -14.94 -0.67 4.23
CA LYS A 103 -14.22 -1.48 5.24
C LYS A 103 -14.53 -1.01 6.66
N LEU A 104 -14.43 0.30 6.91
CA LEU A 104 -14.78 0.92 8.20
C LEU A 104 -16.23 0.62 8.60
N THR A 105 -17.15 0.63 7.63
CA THR A 105 -18.57 0.34 7.86
C THR A 105 -18.77 -1.12 8.24
N SER A 106 -18.15 -2.07 7.54
CA SER A 106 -18.20 -3.50 7.88
C SER A 106 -17.64 -3.77 9.28
N LEU A 107 -16.52 -3.14 9.63
CA LEU A 107 -15.89 -3.23 10.95
C LEU A 107 -16.77 -2.65 12.06
N LEU A 108 -17.43 -1.51 11.81
CA LEU A 108 -18.40 -0.90 12.72
C LEU A 108 -19.63 -1.80 12.93
N LEU A 109 -20.12 -2.47 11.88
CA LEU A 109 -21.21 -3.46 12.01
C LEU A 109 -20.79 -4.64 12.89
N LEU A 110 -19.57 -5.16 12.71
CA LEU A 110 -19.04 -6.26 13.52
C LEU A 110 -18.83 -5.86 14.98
N TYR A 111 -18.32 -4.65 15.25
CA TYR A 111 -18.31 -4.07 16.59
C TYR A 111 -19.73 -4.08 17.16
N PHE A 112 -20.69 -3.48 16.44
CA PHE A 112 -22.09 -3.45 16.90
C PHE A 112 -22.63 -4.83 17.25
N VAL A 113 -22.47 -5.83 16.37
CA VAL A 113 -22.92 -7.20 16.61
C VAL A 113 -22.25 -7.78 17.86
N ALA A 114 -20.93 -7.65 18.00
CA ALA A 114 -20.19 -8.15 19.16
C ALA A 114 -20.71 -7.53 20.48
N ALA A 115 -21.01 -6.22 20.50
CA ALA A 115 -21.59 -5.55 21.66
C ALA A 115 -22.97 -6.08 22.06
N GLN A 116 -23.74 -6.64 21.12
CA GLN A 116 -25.03 -7.27 21.42
C GLN A 116 -24.88 -8.68 22.00
N VAL A 117 -23.90 -9.45 21.55
CA VAL A 117 -23.84 -10.90 21.84
C VAL A 117 -22.84 -11.30 22.92
N TYR A 118 -21.81 -10.51 23.20
CA TYR A 118 -20.90 -10.83 24.30
C TYR A 118 -21.43 -10.23 25.61
N GLY A 119 -21.46 -11.04 26.66
CA GLY A 119 -21.89 -10.62 28.00
C GLY A 119 -21.15 -11.31 29.14
N GLU A 120 -20.42 -12.40 28.85
CA GLU A 120 -19.65 -13.14 29.85
C GLU A 120 -18.22 -13.42 29.39
N PRO A 121 -17.22 -13.46 30.29
CA PRO A 121 -15.82 -13.59 29.88
C PRO A 121 -15.49 -14.93 29.21
N GLU A 122 -16.17 -16.03 29.56
CA GLU A 122 -15.99 -17.33 28.91
C GLU A 122 -16.36 -17.28 27.43
N GLN A 123 -17.28 -16.39 27.05
CA GLN A 123 -17.68 -16.20 25.66
C GLN A 123 -16.53 -15.56 24.86
N VAL A 124 -15.86 -14.58 25.45
CA VAL A 124 -14.68 -13.91 24.87
C VAL A 124 -13.51 -14.88 24.77
N GLN A 125 -13.28 -15.70 25.80
CA GLN A 125 -12.21 -16.71 25.79
C GLN A 125 -12.33 -17.70 24.63
N ARG A 126 -13.55 -18.10 24.27
CA ARG A 126 -13.77 -18.96 23.09
C ARG A 126 -13.33 -18.28 21.81
N LEU A 127 -13.64 -16.99 21.64
CA LEU A 127 -13.18 -16.21 20.48
C LEU A 127 -11.65 -16.18 20.44
N LEU A 128 -11.00 -15.82 21.56
CA LEU A 128 -9.53 -15.76 21.64
C LEU A 128 -8.88 -17.10 21.33
N ALA A 129 -9.43 -18.20 21.85
CA ALA A 129 -8.88 -19.55 21.63
C ALA A 129 -8.99 -19.96 20.15
N VAL A 130 -10.09 -19.64 19.47
CA VAL A 130 -10.26 -19.88 18.03
C VAL A 130 -9.28 -19.02 17.22
N THR A 131 -9.09 -17.75 17.60
CA THR A 131 -8.08 -16.88 16.97
C THR A 131 -6.68 -17.47 17.11
N CYS A 132 -6.28 -17.89 18.32
CA CYS A 132 -4.97 -18.53 18.55
C CYS A 132 -4.82 -19.82 17.73
N ALA A 133 -5.85 -20.68 17.67
CA ALA A 133 -5.79 -21.90 16.86
C ALA A 133 -5.61 -21.59 15.36
N ALA A 134 -6.35 -20.62 14.83
CA ALA A 134 -6.23 -20.22 13.43
C ALA A 134 -4.86 -19.62 13.11
N VAL A 135 -4.32 -18.77 13.97
CA VAL A 135 -2.98 -18.21 13.78
C VAL A 135 -1.89 -19.27 13.94
N ALA A 136 -2.08 -20.25 14.82
CA ALA A 136 -1.15 -21.39 14.93
C ALA A 136 -1.12 -22.24 13.66
N LEU A 137 -2.28 -22.46 13.04
CA LEU A 137 -2.37 -23.12 11.73
C LEU A 137 -1.69 -22.28 10.64
N SER A 138 -1.86 -20.96 10.64
CA SER A 138 -1.10 -20.09 9.72
C SER A 138 0.41 -20.12 9.99
N SER A 139 0.86 -20.22 11.24
CA SER A 139 2.29 -20.35 11.57
C SER A 139 2.85 -21.70 11.13
N ALA A 140 2.05 -22.77 11.23
CA ALA A 140 2.42 -24.08 10.70
C ALA A 140 2.54 -24.02 9.16
N TYR A 141 1.63 -23.32 8.48
CA TYR A 141 1.75 -23.06 7.05
C TYR A 141 2.98 -22.22 6.70
N ALA A 142 3.32 -21.19 7.48
CA ALA A 142 4.55 -20.42 7.32
C ALA A 142 5.81 -21.29 7.48
N LEU A 143 5.78 -22.30 8.37
CA LEU A 143 6.84 -23.30 8.45
C LEU A 143 6.91 -24.16 7.17
N CYS A 144 5.78 -24.54 6.57
CA CYS A 144 5.79 -25.19 5.25
C CYS A 144 6.43 -24.29 4.18
N GLN A 145 6.20 -22.97 4.22
CA GLN A 145 6.86 -22.02 3.32
C GLN A 145 8.38 -22.03 3.51
N TYR A 146 8.84 -21.99 4.76
CA TYR A 146 10.27 -22.08 5.11
C TYR A 146 10.91 -23.39 4.62
N LEU A 147 10.19 -24.50 4.72
CA LEU A 147 10.66 -25.83 4.28
C LEU A 147 10.51 -26.07 2.77
N ASN A 148 10.09 -25.06 1.99
CA ASN A 148 9.78 -25.19 0.55
C ASN A 148 8.68 -26.24 0.24
N LEU A 149 7.77 -26.48 1.18
CA LEU A 149 6.61 -27.38 1.06
C LEU A 149 5.31 -26.61 0.77
N ASP A 150 5.38 -25.39 0.24
CA ASP A 150 4.21 -24.53 0.00
C ASP A 150 3.40 -24.96 -1.23
N PRO A 151 2.17 -25.49 -1.07
CA PRO A 151 1.31 -25.86 -2.19
C PRO A 151 0.63 -24.67 -2.87
N PHE A 152 0.65 -23.47 -2.27
CA PHE A 152 -0.07 -22.31 -2.80
C PHE A 152 0.71 -21.66 -3.97
N PRO A 153 0.04 -21.32 -5.09
CA PRO A 153 0.71 -20.78 -6.27
C PRO A 153 0.96 -19.27 -6.13
N TRP A 154 1.93 -18.89 -5.28
CA TRP A 154 2.39 -17.50 -5.20
C TRP A 154 2.99 -17.04 -6.53
N ALA A 155 2.67 -15.81 -6.92
CA ALA A 155 3.19 -15.20 -8.15
C ALA A 155 4.71 -15.02 -8.12
N ASP A 156 5.27 -14.71 -6.95
CA ASP A 156 6.70 -14.49 -6.73
C ASP A 156 7.13 -15.10 -5.39
N ARG A 157 7.93 -16.18 -5.47
CA ARG A 157 8.52 -16.87 -4.31
C ARG A 157 9.96 -16.42 -4.01
N THR A 158 10.55 -15.57 -4.85
CA THR A 158 11.91 -15.04 -4.67
C THR A 158 11.92 -13.68 -3.99
N SER A 159 10.75 -13.02 -3.86
CA SER A 159 10.61 -11.76 -3.13
C SER A 159 11.02 -11.84 -1.65
N GLU A 160 11.55 -10.74 -1.12
CA GLU A 160 11.82 -10.57 0.32
C GLU A 160 10.56 -10.75 1.17
N VAL A 161 9.40 -10.38 0.63
CA VAL A 161 8.09 -10.55 1.27
C VAL A 161 7.80 -12.03 1.52
N TYR A 162 8.06 -12.91 0.54
CA TYR A 162 7.87 -14.35 0.70
C TYR A 162 8.93 -14.95 1.64
N ALA A 163 10.19 -14.51 1.53
CA ALA A 163 11.27 -14.96 2.42
C ALA A 163 11.01 -14.63 3.91
N GLY A 164 10.28 -13.55 4.19
CA GLY A 164 9.85 -13.17 5.54
C GLY A 164 8.78 -14.07 6.19
N LEU A 165 8.40 -15.18 5.55
CA LEU A 165 7.40 -16.13 6.02
C LEU A 165 6.02 -15.48 6.27
N PRO A 166 5.34 -15.01 5.20
CA PRO A 166 4.08 -14.26 5.33
C PRO A 166 2.90 -15.12 5.83
N GLY A 167 3.02 -16.46 5.83
CA GLY A 167 1.93 -17.38 6.14
C GLY A 167 0.69 -17.11 5.28
N THR A 168 -0.50 -17.25 5.87
CA THR A 168 -1.76 -16.93 5.16
C THR A 168 -2.05 -15.42 5.12
N PHE A 169 -1.15 -14.57 5.62
CA PHE A 169 -1.32 -13.12 5.64
C PHE A 169 -0.81 -12.44 4.37
N GLY A 170 0.09 -13.10 3.61
CA GLY A 170 0.64 -12.60 2.35
C GLY A 170 1.66 -11.47 2.47
N ASN A 171 1.91 -10.99 3.70
CA ASN A 171 3.00 -10.09 4.02
C ASN A 171 3.48 -10.35 5.47
N PRO A 172 4.80 -10.39 5.72
CA PRO A 172 5.34 -10.67 7.06
C PRO A 172 4.93 -9.62 8.09
N ASN A 173 4.79 -8.35 7.70
CA ASN A 173 4.30 -7.31 8.60
C ASN A 173 2.84 -7.57 9.01
N TYR A 174 2.01 -8.06 8.08
CA TYR A 174 0.59 -8.34 8.37
C TYR A 174 0.45 -9.51 9.34
N ALA A 175 1.30 -10.53 9.17
CA ALA A 175 1.40 -11.65 10.10
C ALA A 175 1.83 -11.16 11.49
N ALA A 176 2.88 -10.35 11.56
CA ALA A 176 3.46 -9.86 12.80
C ALA A 176 2.45 -9.05 13.65
N HIS A 177 1.66 -8.16 13.03
CA HIS A 177 0.58 -7.43 13.70
C HIS A 177 -0.43 -8.35 14.41
N THR A 178 -0.73 -9.51 13.81
CA THR A 178 -1.66 -10.49 14.40
C THR A 178 -0.97 -11.39 15.43
N LEU A 179 0.28 -11.80 15.17
CA LEU A 179 1.07 -12.65 16.07
C LEU A 179 1.29 -11.99 17.44
N VAL A 180 1.58 -10.69 17.46
CA VAL A 180 1.73 -9.91 18.70
C VAL A 180 0.48 -10.02 19.59
N LEU A 181 -0.71 -9.90 19.00
CA LEU A 181 -1.97 -10.07 19.74
C LEU A 181 -2.14 -11.51 20.22
N CYS A 182 -1.82 -12.50 19.38
CA CYS A 182 -1.95 -13.91 19.72
C CYS A 182 -0.98 -14.38 20.82
N VAL A 183 0.21 -13.78 20.95
CA VAL A 183 1.11 -14.01 22.09
C VAL A 183 0.40 -13.61 23.40
N ILE A 184 -0.18 -12.41 23.45
CA ILE A 184 -0.90 -11.92 24.64
C ILE A 184 -2.13 -12.79 24.94
N MET A 185 -2.90 -13.14 23.91
CA MET A 185 -4.07 -14.03 24.04
C MET A 185 -3.68 -15.41 24.57
N ALA A 186 -2.62 -16.02 24.04
CA ALA A 186 -2.14 -17.33 24.44
C ALA A 186 -1.70 -17.36 25.91
N VAL A 187 -0.94 -16.35 26.35
CA VAL A 187 -0.53 -16.20 27.75
C VAL A 187 -1.74 -16.05 28.66
N TYR A 188 -2.70 -15.18 28.30
CA TYR A 188 -3.94 -15.00 29.07
C TYR A 188 -4.75 -16.29 29.18
N LEU A 189 -5.01 -16.95 28.05
CA LEU A 189 -5.75 -18.22 27.99
C LEU A 189 -5.04 -19.33 28.79
N GLY A 190 -3.70 -19.32 28.77
CA GLY A 190 -2.85 -20.20 29.57
C GLY A 190 -3.11 -20.11 31.09
N THR A 191 -3.61 -18.97 31.58
CA THR A 191 -4.00 -18.80 32.99
C THR A 191 -5.34 -19.46 33.35
N THR A 192 -6.05 -20.02 32.38
CA THR A 192 -7.37 -20.63 32.56
C THR A 192 -7.28 -22.14 32.36
N SER A 193 -7.84 -22.93 33.28
CA SER A 193 -7.73 -24.40 33.26
C SER A 193 -8.16 -25.03 31.93
N LYS A 194 -9.23 -24.50 31.33
CA LYS A 194 -9.80 -24.99 30.08
C LYS A 194 -8.91 -24.78 28.84
N TYR A 195 -8.10 -23.71 28.82
CA TYR A 195 -7.30 -23.31 27.66
C TYR A 195 -5.80 -23.30 27.94
N ARG A 196 -5.34 -24.06 28.95
CA ARG A 196 -3.91 -24.14 29.32
C ARG A 196 -3.01 -24.55 28.16
N TRP A 197 -3.52 -25.37 27.24
CA TRP A 197 -2.80 -25.81 26.04
C TRP A 197 -2.38 -24.64 25.15
N CYS A 198 -3.07 -23.49 25.18
CA CYS A 198 -2.69 -22.31 24.41
C CYS A 198 -1.30 -21.77 24.81
N LEU A 199 -0.83 -22.06 26.03
CA LEU A 199 0.51 -21.64 26.47
C LEU A 199 1.62 -22.27 25.62
N ALA A 200 1.40 -23.48 25.09
CA ALA A 200 2.33 -24.15 24.18
C ALA A 200 2.42 -23.47 22.80
N LEU A 201 1.44 -22.63 22.43
CA LEU A 201 1.47 -21.87 21.18
C LEU A 201 2.33 -20.61 21.28
N THR A 202 2.60 -20.10 22.49
CA THR A 202 3.42 -18.91 22.71
C THR A 202 4.80 -19.00 22.04
N PRO A 203 5.61 -20.07 22.23
CA PRO A 203 6.89 -20.20 21.52
C PRO A 203 6.70 -20.24 20.00
N VAL A 204 5.65 -20.91 19.48
CA VAL A 204 5.37 -20.95 18.04
C VAL A 204 5.12 -19.53 17.49
N PHE A 205 4.34 -18.71 18.19
CA PHE A 205 4.09 -17.33 17.79
C PHE A 205 5.32 -16.44 17.89
N LEU A 206 6.13 -16.60 18.94
CA LEU A 206 7.37 -15.83 19.10
C LEU A 206 8.41 -16.21 18.05
N THR A 207 8.55 -17.49 17.70
CA THR A 207 9.45 -17.94 16.64
C THR A 207 9.00 -17.40 15.28
N HIS A 208 7.69 -17.51 14.95
CA HIS A 208 7.18 -16.95 13.71
C HIS A 208 7.37 -15.42 13.66
N LEU A 209 7.08 -14.72 14.76
CA LEU A 209 7.29 -13.27 14.87
C LEU A 209 8.76 -12.89 14.64
N TYR A 210 9.70 -13.64 15.20
CA TYR A 210 11.13 -13.44 14.97
C TYR A 210 11.48 -13.58 13.49
N CYS A 211 10.97 -14.60 12.80
CA CYS A 211 11.21 -14.81 11.37
C CYS A 211 10.67 -13.68 10.48
N THR A 212 9.60 -12.98 10.89
CA THR A 212 9.06 -11.84 10.12
C THR A 212 10.01 -10.65 10.02
N SER A 213 11.06 -10.61 10.85
CA SER A 213 12.01 -9.49 10.96
C SER A 213 11.38 -8.13 11.29
N GLN A 214 10.11 -8.10 11.71
CA GLN A 214 9.40 -6.86 12.04
C GLN A 214 9.83 -6.36 13.44
N ARG A 215 10.56 -5.23 13.48
CA ARG A 215 11.05 -4.62 14.73
C ARG A 215 9.95 -4.04 15.63
N GLY A 216 8.79 -3.68 15.05
CA GLY A 216 7.67 -3.08 15.78
C GLY A 216 6.99 -4.05 16.76
N GLY A 217 6.87 -5.33 16.39
CA GLY A 217 6.19 -6.32 17.22
C GLY A 217 6.84 -6.55 18.60
N PRO A 218 8.16 -6.80 18.69
CA PRO A 218 8.86 -6.90 19.97
C PRO A 218 8.74 -5.64 20.84
N LEU A 219 8.79 -4.45 20.25
CA LEU A 219 8.59 -3.18 20.97
C LEU A 219 7.18 -3.10 21.57
N ALA A 220 6.17 -3.47 20.78
CA ALA A 220 4.78 -3.49 21.22
C ALA A 220 4.56 -4.51 22.36
N LEU A 221 5.16 -5.71 22.29
CA LEU A 221 5.15 -6.69 23.39
C LEU A 221 5.87 -6.18 24.64
N GLY A 222 7.01 -5.50 24.49
CA GLY A 222 7.70 -4.86 25.62
C GLY A 222 6.83 -3.84 26.33
N SER A 223 6.15 -2.98 25.56
CA SER A 223 5.20 -1.99 26.10
C SER A 223 4.02 -2.64 26.84
N ALA A 224 3.59 -3.81 26.39
CA ALA A 224 2.55 -4.64 27.00
C ALA A 224 2.92 -5.00 28.46
N VAL A 225 4.16 -5.46 28.65
CA VAL A 225 4.71 -5.82 29.96
C VAL A 225 4.82 -4.58 30.86
N VAL A 226 5.30 -3.46 30.33
CA VAL A 226 5.41 -2.19 31.08
C VAL A 226 4.05 -1.73 31.59
N LEU A 227 3.02 -1.71 30.74
CA LEU A 227 1.65 -1.39 31.16
C LEU A 227 1.19 -2.33 32.28
N TRP A 228 1.32 -3.65 32.08
CA TRP A 228 0.84 -4.62 33.04
C TRP A 228 1.54 -4.48 34.40
N VAL A 229 2.87 -4.34 34.42
CA VAL A 229 3.66 -4.16 35.65
C VAL A 229 3.29 -2.85 36.34
N ALA A 230 3.30 -1.72 35.62
CA ALA A 230 2.99 -0.41 36.19
C ALA A 230 1.58 -0.41 36.81
N ALA A 231 0.58 -0.86 36.06
CA ALA A 231 -0.78 -0.93 36.54
C ALA A 231 -0.94 -1.88 37.74
N ARG A 232 -0.25 -3.03 37.74
CA ARG A 232 -0.30 -3.99 38.85
C ARG A 232 0.32 -3.44 40.13
N LEU A 233 1.44 -2.73 40.03
CA LEU A 233 2.10 -2.08 41.17
C LEU A 233 1.23 -0.95 41.73
N ILE A 234 0.68 -0.10 40.85
CA ILE A 234 -0.21 0.99 41.24
C ILE A 234 -1.47 0.46 41.92
N GLY A 235 -2.06 -0.62 41.42
CA GLY A 235 -3.23 -1.27 42.05
C GLY A 235 -2.95 -1.84 43.44
N ARG A 236 -1.69 -2.05 43.83
CA ARG A 236 -1.35 -2.42 45.22
C ARG A 236 -1.51 -1.23 46.16
N VAL A 237 -1.16 -0.02 45.71
CA VAL A 237 -1.15 1.21 46.50
C VAL A 237 -2.49 1.95 46.41
N VAL A 238 -3.00 2.16 45.20
CA VAL A 238 -4.21 2.93 44.91
C VAL A 238 -5.42 2.00 44.85
N LYS A 239 -6.23 1.99 45.91
CA LYS A 239 -7.39 1.08 46.01
C LYS A 239 -8.62 1.53 45.22
N ARG A 240 -8.78 2.82 44.94
CA ARG A 240 -9.91 3.33 44.13
C ARG A 240 -9.62 3.09 42.64
N PRO A 241 -10.44 2.31 41.92
CA PRO A 241 -10.13 1.88 40.55
C PRO A 241 -9.94 3.06 39.59
N GLY A 242 -10.80 4.09 39.66
CA GLY A 242 -10.66 5.28 38.81
C GLY A 242 -9.35 6.04 39.04
N ARG A 243 -8.91 6.18 40.29
CA ARG A 243 -7.62 6.82 40.62
C ARG A 243 -6.44 5.96 40.18
N ALA A 244 -6.56 4.64 40.28
CA ALA A 244 -5.51 3.71 39.83
C ALA A 244 -5.29 3.80 38.31
N VAL A 245 -6.38 3.91 37.52
CA VAL A 245 -6.30 4.13 36.07
C VAL A 245 -5.58 5.43 35.72
N VAL A 246 -5.97 6.55 36.33
CA VAL A 246 -5.33 7.85 36.08
C VAL A 246 -3.85 7.82 36.49
N ALA A 247 -3.53 7.26 37.66
CA ALA A 247 -2.15 7.11 38.10
C ALA A 247 -1.33 6.23 37.13
N THR A 248 -1.94 5.17 36.59
CA THR A 248 -1.29 4.29 35.59
C THR A 248 -0.98 5.07 34.32
N ALA A 249 -1.93 5.86 33.82
CA ALA A 249 -1.70 6.70 32.65
C ALA A 249 -0.58 7.72 32.86
N ILE A 250 -0.56 8.42 34.01
CA ILE A 250 0.50 9.39 34.36
C ILE A 250 1.88 8.71 34.38
N VAL A 251 1.98 7.57 35.06
CA VAL A 251 3.24 6.82 35.14
C VAL A 251 3.71 6.35 33.75
N LEU A 252 2.80 5.90 32.89
CA LEU A 252 3.17 5.49 31.53
C LEU A 252 3.64 6.65 30.66
N VAL A 253 2.99 7.82 30.74
CA VAL A 253 3.44 9.02 30.03
C VAL A 253 4.83 9.43 30.52
N ALA A 254 5.07 9.43 31.84
CA ALA A 254 6.37 9.74 32.41
C ALA A 254 7.46 8.74 31.98
N LEU A 255 7.15 7.43 32.01
CA LEU A 255 8.07 6.38 31.55
C LEU A 255 8.36 6.48 30.05
N ALA A 256 7.36 6.79 29.23
CA ALA A 256 7.57 6.97 27.80
C ALA A 256 8.46 8.19 27.51
N ALA A 257 8.21 9.32 28.18
CA ALA A 257 9.03 10.52 28.05
C ALA A 257 10.47 10.29 28.52
N ALA A 258 10.66 9.63 29.68
CA ALA A 258 11.98 9.28 30.19
C ALA A 258 12.72 8.31 29.26
N THR A 259 12.02 7.31 28.72
CA THR A 259 12.60 6.34 27.78
C THR A 259 13.01 6.99 26.47
N ALA A 260 12.17 7.88 25.91
CA ALA A 260 12.49 8.64 24.71
C ALA A 260 13.70 9.56 24.95
N ALA A 261 13.70 10.32 26.05
CA ALA A 261 14.82 11.19 26.41
C ALA A 261 16.13 10.41 26.63
N GLY A 262 16.06 9.27 27.32
CA GLY A 262 17.20 8.39 27.55
C GLY A 262 17.74 7.77 26.25
N ALA A 263 16.86 7.31 25.36
CA ALA A 263 17.25 6.81 24.05
C ALA A 263 17.91 7.91 23.20
N MET A 264 17.33 9.10 23.16
CA MET A 264 17.91 10.24 22.44
C MET A 264 19.28 10.64 23.00
N ALA A 265 19.44 10.66 24.32
CA ALA A 265 20.73 10.94 24.96
C ALA A 265 21.77 9.87 24.62
N LEU A 266 21.40 8.58 24.70
CA LEU A 266 22.30 7.47 24.36
C LEU A 266 22.72 7.51 22.88
N THR A 267 21.78 7.77 21.97
CA THR A 267 22.08 7.89 20.54
C THR A 267 22.98 9.09 20.28
N LYS A 268 22.74 10.23 20.93
CA LYS A 268 23.61 11.41 20.83
C LYS A 268 25.02 11.12 21.32
N LEU A 269 25.17 10.39 22.42
CA LEU A 269 26.48 9.99 22.95
C LEU A 269 27.22 9.02 22.03
N ARG A 270 26.50 8.12 21.34
CA ARG A 270 27.11 7.11 20.46
C ARG A 270 27.42 7.60 19.04
N THR A 271 26.56 8.47 18.49
CA THR A 271 26.58 8.82 17.06
C THR A 271 26.79 10.31 16.80
N GLY A 272 26.84 11.13 17.87
CA GLY A 272 26.82 12.58 17.77
C GLY A 272 25.42 13.16 17.47
N ASN A 273 24.44 12.33 17.11
CA ASN A 273 23.08 12.74 16.78
C ASN A 273 22.04 12.14 17.74
N PRO A 274 21.06 12.90 18.25
CA PRO A 274 20.01 12.36 19.12
C PRO A 274 19.03 11.38 18.43
N PHE A 275 19.05 11.25 17.10
CA PHE A 275 18.15 10.39 16.35
C PHE A 275 18.87 9.16 15.75
N PRO A 276 18.37 7.94 15.95
CA PRO A 276 18.98 6.73 15.40
C PRO A 276 18.68 6.60 13.89
N PHE A 277 19.61 6.93 13.01
CA PHE A 277 19.42 6.76 11.57
C PHE A 277 19.83 5.35 11.11
N GLY A 278 18.87 4.44 11.02
CA GLY A 278 18.99 3.22 10.19
C GLY A 278 18.12 3.34 8.94
N GLU A 279 18.45 2.65 7.85
CA GLU A 279 17.74 2.78 6.55
C GLU A 279 16.21 2.65 6.67
N SER A 280 15.72 1.60 7.34
CA SER A 280 14.28 1.41 7.55
C SER A 280 13.63 2.49 8.42
N LEU A 281 14.38 3.12 9.33
CA LEU A 281 13.89 4.25 10.11
C LEU A 281 13.92 5.55 9.28
N HIS A 282 14.88 5.66 8.36
CA HIS A 282 15.03 6.79 7.46
C HIS A 282 13.86 6.89 6.48
N VAL A 283 13.47 5.77 5.83
CA VAL A 283 12.26 5.72 4.98
C VAL A 283 11.00 6.15 5.74
N ARG A 284 10.84 5.69 6.99
CA ARG A 284 9.70 6.05 7.83
C ARG A 284 9.73 7.52 8.24
N TYR A 285 10.90 8.06 8.60
CA TYR A 285 11.06 9.47 8.92
C TYR A 285 10.59 10.37 7.77
N HIS A 286 11.03 10.06 6.55
CA HIS A 286 10.59 10.79 5.35
C HIS A 286 9.10 10.62 5.08
N SER A 287 8.55 9.41 5.26
CA SER A 287 7.11 9.17 5.14
C SER A 287 6.30 9.98 6.17
N TYR A 288 6.78 10.09 7.41
CA TYR A 288 6.17 10.90 8.47
C TYR A 288 6.27 12.40 8.19
N TYR A 289 7.37 12.85 7.61
CA TYR A 289 7.52 14.24 7.19
C TYR A 289 6.55 14.58 6.04
N SER A 290 6.48 13.73 5.02
CA SER A 290 5.60 13.89 3.87
C SER A 290 4.12 13.90 4.28
N VAL A 291 3.68 12.96 5.13
CA VAL A 291 2.31 12.97 5.65
C VAL A 291 2.05 14.19 6.54
N SER A 292 3.03 14.68 7.31
CA SER A 292 2.86 15.89 8.12
C SER A 292 2.59 17.11 7.23
N ARG A 293 3.26 17.22 6.09
CA ARG A 293 2.97 18.26 5.08
C ARG A 293 1.57 18.10 4.48
N MET A 294 1.11 16.87 4.24
CA MET A 294 -0.27 16.61 3.82
C MET A 294 -1.27 17.12 4.87
N ILE A 295 -1.08 16.75 6.14
CA ILE A 295 -1.96 17.15 7.25
C ILE A 295 -1.99 18.68 7.39
N LEU A 296 -0.84 19.35 7.31
CA LEU A 296 -0.76 20.81 7.38
C LEU A 296 -1.47 21.50 6.20
N ALA A 297 -1.49 20.88 5.03
CA ALA A 297 -2.20 21.41 3.86
C ALA A 297 -3.73 21.26 3.97
N ARG A 298 -4.24 20.22 4.66
CA ARG A 298 -5.69 19.99 4.85
C ARG A 298 -6.01 19.49 6.28
N PRO A 299 -5.85 20.33 7.33
CA PRO A 299 -5.89 19.87 8.72
C PRO A 299 -7.29 19.45 9.20
N MET A 300 -8.35 19.93 8.55
CA MET A 300 -9.73 19.72 9.01
C MET A 300 -10.35 18.40 8.52
N LEU A 301 -10.25 18.12 7.22
CA LEU A 301 -10.89 16.96 6.58
C LEU A 301 -9.90 16.06 5.83
N GLY A 302 -8.60 16.37 5.81
CA GLY A 302 -7.61 15.56 5.11
C GLY A 302 -7.86 15.45 3.60
N TYR A 303 -7.46 14.32 3.03
CA TYR A 303 -7.58 14.00 1.61
C TYR A 303 -8.65 12.94 1.32
N GLY A 304 -9.42 12.54 2.33
CA GLY A 304 -10.37 11.43 2.26
C GLY A 304 -9.70 10.07 2.51
N PRO A 305 -10.41 9.13 3.13
CA PRO A 305 -9.84 7.86 3.55
C PRO A 305 -9.32 7.04 2.37
N GLY A 306 -8.14 6.46 2.54
CA GLY A 306 -7.50 5.60 1.53
C GLY A 306 -6.79 6.32 0.39
N ASN A 307 -6.91 7.65 0.28
CA ASN A 307 -6.27 8.44 -0.79
C ASN A 307 -4.80 8.76 -0.51
N TYR A 308 -4.26 8.40 0.65
CA TYR A 308 -2.83 8.54 0.93
C TYR A 308 -1.97 7.95 -0.21
N ARG A 309 -2.31 6.75 -0.71
CA ARG A 309 -1.60 6.07 -1.81
C ARG A 309 -1.64 6.81 -3.16
N ILE A 310 -2.49 7.82 -3.31
CA ILE A 310 -2.64 8.65 -4.51
C ILE A 310 -1.95 10.00 -4.28
N GLU A 311 -2.33 10.68 -3.20
CA GLU A 311 -1.94 12.07 -2.94
C GLU A 311 -0.52 12.20 -2.40
N ASN A 312 0.06 11.15 -1.77
CA ASN A 312 1.37 11.24 -1.13
C ASN A 312 2.51 11.61 -2.08
N VAL A 313 2.41 11.25 -3.37
CA VAL A 313 3.45 11.45 -4.37
C VAL A 313 3.80 12.93 -4.52
N ARG A 314 2.81 13.81 -4.40
CA ARG A 314 2.98 15.27 -4.48
C ARG A 314 3.77 15.84 -3.30
N PHE A 315 3.86 15.09 -2.20
CA PHE A 315 4.49 15.51 -0.97
C PHE A 315 5.83 14.83 -0.73
N TRP A 316 6.24 13.89 -1.60
CA TRP A 316 7.50 13.17 -1.49
C TRP A 316 8.68 14.12 -1.32
N THR A 317 9.53 13.73 -0.39
CA THR A 317 10.84 14.34 -0.17
C THR A 317 11.81 13.92 -1.27
N PRO A 318 12.93 14.64 -1.46
CA PRO A 318 13.99 14.22 -2.39
C PRO A 318 14.50 12.80 -2.11
N TYR A 319 14.47 12.36 -0.85
CA TYR A 319 14.82 10.99 -0.48
C TYR A 319 13.80 9.97 -1.02
N GLU A 320 12.51 10.19 -0.83
CA GLU A 320 11.46 9.30 -1.36
C GLU A 320 11.47 9.25 -2.90
N GLN A 321 11.73 10.39 -3.56
CA GLN A 321 11.89 10.46 -5.00
C GLN A 321 13.03 9.57 -5.51
N ARG A 322 14.22 9.66 -4.88
CA ARG A 322 15.37 8.80 -5.20
C ARG A 322 15.10 7.35 -4.88
N TRP A 323 14.54 7.07 -3.71
CA TRP A 323 14.18 5.71 -3.30
C TRP A 323 13.21 5.06 -4.30
N PHE A 324 12.22 5.80 -4.80
CA PHE A 324 11.35 5.33 -5.88
C PHE A 324 12.14 5.11 -7.18
N ALA A 325 13.01 6.04 -7.58
CA ALA A 325 13.81 5.89 -8.79
C ALA A 325 14.66 4.60 -8.76
N ASP A 326 15.28 4.29 -7.61
CA ASP A 326 16.18 3.15 -7.44
C ASP A 326 15.44 1.82 -7.27
N THR A 327 14.36 1.80 -6.48
CA THR A 327 13.69 0.54 -6.07
C THR A 327 12.38 0.27 -6.80
N GLN A 328 11.80 1.29 -7.45
CA GLN A 328 10.45 1.27 -8.03
C GLN A 328 9.35 0.93 -7.02
N GLN A 329 9.60 1.14 -5.72
CA GLN A 329 8.64 0.88 -4.65
C GLN A 329 7.93 2.17 -4.21
N MET A 330 6.65 2.04 -3.85
CA MET A 330 5.83 3.13 -3.34
C MET A 330 5.19 2.71 -2.01
N ASN A 331 5.27 3.58 -0.99
CA ASN A 331 4.62 3.33 0.29
C ASN A 331 3.10 3.52 0.15
N ALA A 332 2.35 2.42 0.32
CA ALA A 332 0.89 2.44 0.31
C ALA A 332 0.28 2.99 1.61
N HIS A 333 1.05 2.96 2.71
CA HIS A 333 0.64 3.38 4.04
C HIS A 333 1.75 4.19 4.72
N VAL A 334 1.37 5.02 5.68
CA VAL A 334 2.28 5.90 6.42
C VAL A 334 3.19 5.11 7.36
N HIS A 335 2.79 3.90 7.75
CA HIS A 335 3.33 3.16 8.90
C HIS A 335 3.11 3.86 10.24
N ASN A 336 2.03 4.65 10.34
CA ASN A 336 1.50 5.17 11.58
C ASN A 336 0.00 5.45 11.43
N ASP A 337 -0.84 4.64 12.06
CA ASP A 337 -2.30 4.73 11.92
C ASP A 337 -2.87 6.07 12.40
N ILE A 338 -2.24 6.73 13.38
CA ILE A 338 -2.69 8.03 13.90
C ILE A 338 -2.45 9.13 12.88
N LEU A 339 -1.25 9.15 12.27
CA LEU A 339 -0.92 10.10 11.20
C LEU A 339 -1.73 9.81 9.94
N GLU A 340 -1.96 8.55 9.62
CA GLU A 340 -2.79 8.18 8.47
C GLU A 340 -4.26 8.57 8.71
N ALA A 341 -4.80 8.41 9.92
CA ALA A 341 -6.13 8.93 10.27
C ALA A 341 -6.22 10.46 10.12
N ALA A 342 -5.13 11.19 10.42
CA ALA A 342 -5.07 12.64 10.19
C ALA A 342 -5.02 12.99 8.70
N ALA A 343 -4.26 12.23 7.90
CA ALA A 343 -4.21 12.44 6.46
C ALA A 343 -5.53 12.09 5.76
N ASP A 344 -6.22 11.07 6.25
CA ASP A 344 -7.50 10.60 5.73
C ASP A 344 -8.65 11.57 6.03
N ALA A 345 -8.78 12.03 7.28
CA ALA A 345 -9.97 12.75 7.74
C ALA A 345 -9.68 13.92 8.70
N GLY A 346 -8.43 14.39 8.78
CA GLY A 346 -8.02 15.56 9.55
C GLY A 346 -7.63 15.28 11.01
N LEU A 347 -7.09 16.31 11.67
CA LEU A 347 -6.59 16.23 13.05
C LEU A 347 -7.65 15.78 14.06
N LEU A 348 -8.92 16.14 13.83
CA LEU A 348 -10.03 15.68 14.66
C LEU A 348 -10.20 14.16 14.56
N ALA A 349 -10.07 13.56 13.37
CA ALA A 349 -10.16 12.12 13.18
C ALA A 349 -9.03 11.38 13.90
N ALA A 350 -7.79 11.90 13.82
CA ALA A 350 -6.66 11.35 14.57
C ALA A 350 -6.86 11.44 16.08
N GLY A 351 -7.39 12.58 16.57
CA GLY A 351 -7.75 12.74 17.98
C GLY A 351 -8.81 11.75 18.44
N LEU A 352 -9.86 11.53 17.64
CA LEU A 352 -10.90 10.53 17.91
C LEU A 352 -10.32 9.11 17.90
N TYR A 353 -9.49 8.77 16.91
CA TYR A 353 -8.81 7.47 16.82
C TYR A 353 -7.93 7.21 18.05
N ALA A 354 -7.10 8.17 18.47
CA ALA A 354 -6.29 8.05 19.68
C ALA A 354 -7.15 7.95 20.95
N ALA A 355 -8.21 8.76 21.04
CA ALA A 355 -9.14 8.74 22.16
C ALA A 355 -9.88 7.39 22.29
N PHE A 356 -10.20 6.73 21.18
CA PHE A 356 -10.79 5.38 21.19
C PHE A 356 -9.90 4.41 21.98
N PHE A 357 -8.60 4.35 21.68
CA PHE A 357 -7.68 3.44 22.39
C PHE A 357 -7.47 3.84 23.85
N VAL A 358 -7.27 5.14 24.14
CA VAL A 358 -7.10 5.61 25.51
C VAL A 358 -8.32 5.23 26.37
N LEU A 359 -9.53 5.42 25.86
CA LEU A 359 -10.76 5.06 26.56
C LEU A 359 -10.96 3.54 26.64
N ALA A 360 -10.62 2.77 25.61
CA ALA A 360 -10.70 1.31 25.63
C ALA A 360 -9.75 0.71 26.69
N VAL A 361 -8.49 1.18 26.73
CA VAL A 361 -7.51 0.80 27.77
C VAL A 361 -8.03 1.21 29.15
N GLY A 362 -8.49 2.45 29.31
CA GLY A 362 -9.03 2.95 30.57
C GLY A 362 -10.22 2.11 31.08
N ARG A 363 -11.17 1.77 30.21
CA ARG A 363 -12.33 0.92 30.58
C ARG A 363 -11.92 -0.51 30.90
N ALA A 364 -11.00 -1.10 30.13
CA ALA A 364 -10.48 -2.42 30.44
C ALA A 364 -9.72 -2.45 31.78
N LEU A 365 -8.94 -1.42 32.10
CA LEU A 365 -8.29 -1.27 33.41
C LEU A 365 -9.30 -1.03 34.54
N LEU A 366 -10.36 -0.25 34.33
CA LEU A 366 -11.45 -0.11 35.29
C LEU A 366 -12.09 -1.47 35.61
N MET A 367 -12.31 -2.31 34.59
CA MET A 367 -12.76 -3.68 34.78
C MET A 367 -11.72 -4.51 35.54
N ALA A 368 -10.43 -4.37 35.23
CA ALA A 368 -9.35 -5.10 35.88
C ALA A 368 -9.21 -4.77 37.37
N PHE A 369 -9.28 -3.49 37.74
CA PHE A 369 -9.17 -3.06 39.13
C PHE A 369 -10.48 -3.25 39.93
N GLY A 370 -11.63 -3.07 39.27
CA GLY A 370 -12.93 -3.01 39.94
C GLY A 370 -13.69 -4.34 40.02
N ALA A 371 -13.34 -5.36 39.22
CA ALA A 371 -14.08 -6.62 39.21
C ALA A 371 -13.83 -7.47 40.46
N ALA A 372 -14.93 -7.85 41.14
CA ALA A 372 -14.90 -8.81 42.24
C ALA A 372 -14.52 -10.22 41.76
N ASP A 373 -15.15 -10.66 40.66
CA ASP A 373 -14.87 -11.93 40.02
C ASP A 373 -13.44 -11.97 39.42
N GLY A 374 -12.69 -13.02 39.77
CA GLY A 374 -11.32 -13.23 39.31
C GLY A 374 -11.21 -13.47 37.81
N HIS A 375 -12.27 -13.97 37.16
CA HIS A 375 -12.28 -14.23 35.73
C HIS A 375 -12.44 -12.92 34.92
N ARG A 376 -13.44 -12.10 35.25
CA ARG A 376 -13.62 -10.74 34.73
C ARG A 376 -12.38 -9.87 34.97
N ARG A 377 -11.80 -9.94 36.17
CA ARG A 377 -10.57 -9.22 36.51
C ARG A 377 -9.41 -9.60 35.58
N ARG A 378 -9.16 -10.89 35.38
CA ARG A 378 -8.10 -11.37 34.46
C ARG A 378 -8.36 -10.96 33.01
N LEU A 379 -9.61 -11.04 32.55
CA LEU A 379 -9.96 -10.56 31.21
C LEU A 379 -9.73 -9.05 31.07
N GLY A 380 -10.03 -8.26 32.10
CA GLY A 380 -9.78 -6.81 32.10
C GLY A 380 -8.30 -6.48 31.90
N TRP A 381 -7.42 -7.21 32.58
CA TRP A 381 -5.98 -7.11 32.37
C TRP A 381 -5.59 -7.45 30.93
N ALA A 382 -6.09 -8.56 30.39
CA ALA A 382 -5.77 -8.99 29.04
C ALA A 382 -6.25 -7.98 27.98
N LEU A 383 -7.49 -7.47 28.10
CA LEU A 383 -8.02 -6.47 27.17
C LEU A 383 -7.26 -5.15 27.25
N ALA A 384 -6.89 -4.68 28.45
CA ALA A 384 -6.11 -3.46 28.61
C ALA A 384 -4.76 -3.57 27.90
N VAL A 385 -4.08 -4.71 28.08
CA VAL A 385 -2.81 -5.00 27.41
C VAL A 385 -3.01 -5.12 25.90
N LEU A 386 -4.02 -5.83 25.42
CA LEU A 386 -4.31 -5.96 23.98
C LEU A 386 -4.57 -4.61 23.30
N PHE A 387 -5.44 -3.75 23.86
CA PHE A 387 -5.72 -2.43 23.28
C PHE A 387 -4.48 -1.52 23.30
N PHE A 388 -3.70 -1.56 24.39
CA PHE A 388 -2.50 -0.74 24.49
C PHE A 388 -1.41 -1.21 23.52
N THR A 389 -1.18 -2.52 23.42
CA THR A 389 -0.24 -3.09 22.46
C THR A 389 -0.67 -2.78 21.02
N TYR A 390 -1.97 -2.84 20.72
CA TYR A 390 -2.48 -2.47 19.41
C TYR A 390 -2.20 -1.00 19.07
N LEU A 391 -2.40 -0.09 20.03
CA LEU A 391 -2.09 1.35 19.89
C LEU A 391 -0.59 1.58 19.64
N VAL A 392 0.27 0.92 20.40
CA VAL A 392 1.73 1.07 20.26
C VAL A 392 2.20 0.49 18.92
N ASP A 393 1.72 -0.69 18.53
CA ASP A 393 2.02 -1.30 17.23
C ASP A 393 1.53 -0.42 16.07
N GLY A 394 0.32 0.16 16.17
CA GLY A 394 -0.22 1.11 15.18
C GLY A 394 0.51 2.46 15.13
N ALA A 395 1.23 2.86 16.18
CA ALA A 395 2.08 4.06 16.17
C ALA A 395 3.38 3.87 15.35
N PHE A 396 3.75 2.62 15.04
CA PHE A 396 4.93 2.27 14.23
C PHE A 396 4.59 1.34 13.06
N GLY A 397 3.30 1.21 12.75
CA GLY A 397 2.74 0.29 11.77
C GLY A 397 1.39 0.77 11.28
N PHE A 398 0.65 -0.13 10.65
CA PHE A 398 -0.65 0.16 10.04
C PHE A 398 -1.60 -1.02 10.29
N ASN A 399 -1.58 -1.51 11.53
CA ASN A 399 -2.25 -2.75 11.92
C ASN A 399 -3.77 -2.66 11.80
N PHE A 400 -4.33 -1.45 11.80
CA PHE A 400 -5.75 -1.22 11.54
C PHE A 400 -6.14 -1.39 10.07
N ARG A 401 -5.21 -1.25 9.13
CA ARG A 401 -5.45 -1.48 7.70
C ARG A 401 -5.39 -2.96 7.31
N VAL A 402 -4.95 -3.82 8.23
CA VAL A 402 -4.80 -5.26 8.03
C VAL A 402 -6.05 -5.99 8.52
N ALA A 403 -6.72 -6.73 7.63
CA ALA A 403 -8.03 -7.31 7.88
C ALA A 403 -8.14 -8.21 9.15
N PRO A 404 -7.24 -9.19 9.39
CA PRO A 404 -7.31 -10.02 10.60
C PRO A 404 -7.18 -9.23 11.91
N SER A 405 -6.21 -8.33 12.01
CA SER A 405 -5.97 -7.52 13.22
C SER A 405 -7.10 -6.53 13.46
N ALA A 406 -7.59 -5.85 12.41
CA ALA A 406 -8.72 -4.93 12.52
C ALA A 406 -10.02 -5.64 12.95
N LEU A 407 -10.30 -6.81 12.38
CA LEU A 407 -11.44 -7.65 12.78
C LEU A 407 -11.36 -7.99 14.28
N VAL A 408 -10.22 -8.53 14.72
CA VAL A 408 -10.03 -8.93 16.12
C VAL A 408 -10.19 -7.72 17.05
N LEU A 409 -9.58 -6.58 16.73
CA LEU A 409 -9.73 -5.35 17.51
C LEU A 409 -11.20 -4.96 17.70
N MET A 410 -11.96 -4.90 16.60
CA MET A 410 -13.35 -4.45 16.63
C MET A 410 -14.28 -5.43 17.36
N LEU A 411 -14.03 -6.73 17.25
CA LEU A 411 -14.73 -7.73 18.04
C LEU A 411 -14.42 -7.61 19.53
N LEU A 412 -13.17 -7.31 19.90
CA LEU A 412 -12.78 -7.09 21.30
C LEU A 412 -13.37 -5.80 21.87
N ALA A 413 -13.43 -4.72 21.08
CA ALA A 413 -14.08 -3.47 21.47
C ALA A 413 -15.58 -3.68 21.72
N GLY A 414 -16.25 -4.41 20.82
CA GLY A 414 -17.63 -4.83 21.02
C GLY A 414 -17.81 -5.74 22.24
N ALA A 415 -16.90 -6.70 22.44
CA ALA A 415 -16.96 -7.57 23.61
C ALA A 415 -16.79 -6.81 24.94
N LEU A 416 -15.88 -5.83 25.01
CA LEU A 416 -15.70 -4.97 26.18
C LEU A 416 -16.99 -4.20 26.49
N ASP A 417 -17.63 -3.61 25.48
CA ASP A 417 -18.91 -2.92 25.65
C ASP A 417 -20.05 -3.85 26.07
N GLY A 418 -20.07 -5.06 25.51
CA GLY A 418 -21.06 -6.08 25.85
C GLY A 418 -20.94 -6.57 27.31
N LEU A 419 -19.72 -6.72 27.81
CA LEU A 419 -19.42 -7.06 29.21
C LEU A 419 -19.84 -5.94 30.16
N ASP A 420 -19.51 -4.68 29.85
CA ASP A 420 -19.90 -3.53 30.66
C ASP A 420 -21.43 -3.37 30.73
N ALA A 421 -22.11 -3.53 29.59
CA ALA A 421 -23.57 -3.45 29.52
C ALA A 421 -24.28 -4.57 30.30
N ALA A 422 -23.66 -5.75 30.44
CA ALA A 422 -24.19 -6.83 31.25
C ALA A 422 -24.18 -6.51 32.76
N VAL A 423 -23.20 -5.72 33.22
CA VAL A 423 -23.09 -5.28 34.62
C VAL A 423 -23.94 -4.04 34.90
N ARG A 424 -24.05 -3.13 33.92
CA ARG A 424 -24.79 -1.87 34.06
C ARG A 424 -25.89 -1.80 32.99
N PRO A 425 -27.00 -2.54 33.16
CA PRO A 425 -28.10 -2.48 32.22
C PRO A 425 -28.66 -1.06 32.17
N ALA A 426 -28.55 -0.41 31.02
CA ALA A 426 -29.11 0.92 30.83
C ALA A 426 -30.64 0.88 30.99
N ALA A 427 -31.20 1.83 31.75
CA ALA A 427 -32.65 2.01 31.82
C ALA A 427 -33.20 2.30 30.42
N ALA A 428 -34.01 1.38 29.88
CA ALA A 428 -34.56 1.50 28.55
C ALA A 428 -35.63 2.61 28.51
N LYS A 429 -35.24 3.85 28.17
CA LYS A 429 -36.24 4.87 27.81
C LYS A 429 -36.91 4.44 26.50
N ALA A 430 -38.24 4.38 26.49
CA ALA A 430 -39.03 4.01 25.32
C ALA A 430 -38.88 5.08 24.22
N GLY A 431 -37.98 4.84 23.26
CA GLY A 431 -37.92 5.64 22.03
C GLY A 431 -39.15 5.39 21.15
N ARG A 432 -39.54 6.38 20.33
CA ARG A 432 -40.66 6.24 19.39
C ARG A 432 -40.49 4.97 18.55
N ARG A 433 -41.54 4.14 18.44
CA ARG A 433 -41.53 2.85 17.71
C ARG A 433 -41.03 3.00 16.27
N ALA A 434 -41.45 4.07 15.59
CA ALA A 434 -41.03 4.38 14.21
C ALA A 434 -39.51 4.56 14.09
N ILE A 435 -38.89 5.36 14.96
CA ILE A 435 -37.43 5.57 14.99
C ILE A 435 -36.72 4.23 15.20
N ARG A 436 -37.24 3.38 16.10
CA ARG A 436 -36.67 2.05 16.38
C ARG A 436 -36.67 1.12 15.18
N ILE A 437 -37.72 1.16 14.36
CA ILE A 437 -37.83 0.35 13.15
C ILE A 437 -36.94 0.92 12.05
N ALA A 438 -36.92 2.24 11.88
CA ALA A 438 -36.15 2.92 10.85
C ALA A 438 -34.63 2.63 10.95
N TRP A 439 -34.03 2.75 12.15
CA TRP A 439 -32.59 2.50 12.28
C TRP A 439 -32.22 1.02 12.11
N ARG A 440 -33.12 0.10 12.51
CA ARG A 440 -32.94 -1.34 12.30
C ARG A 440 -32.95 -1.69 10.82
N PHE A 441 -33.89 -1.09 10.06
CA PHE A 441 -33.93 -1.22 8.61
C PHE A 441 -32.68 -0.63 7.96
N ALA A 442 -32.25 0.56 8.41
CA ALA A 442 -31.02 1.19 7.94
C ALA A 442 -29.79 0.30 8.12
N LEU A 443 -29.63 -0.40 9.25
CA LEU A 443 -28.53 -1.35 9.46
C LEU A 443 -28.51 -2.48 8.42
N VAL A 444 -29.68 -3.04 8.10
CA VAL A 444 -29.79 -4.13 7.11
C VAL A 444 -29.48 -3.61 5.71
N VAL A 445 -30.02 -2.45 5.34
CA VAL A 445 -29.77 -1.83 4.03
C VAL A 445 -28.29 -1.45 3.87
N VAL A 446 -27.69 -0.82 4.87
CA VAL A 446 -26.25 -0.49 4.87
C VAL A 446 -25.41 -1.76 4.77
N GLY A 447 -25.72 -2.80 5.54
CA GLY A 447 -25.03 -4.09 5.45
C GLY A 447 -25.14 -4.75 4.08
N LEU A 448 -26.31 -4.69 3.43
CA LEU A 448 -26.49 -5.22 2.08
C LEU A 448 -25.69 -4.39 1.06
N ALA A 449 -25.72 -3.06 1.17
CA ALA A 449 -24.98 -2.17 0.29
C ALA A 449 -23.46 -2.41 0.38
N THR A 450 -22.90 -2.60 1.58
CA THR A 450 -21.47 -2.90 1.75
C THR A 450 -21.10 -4.25 1.18
N VAL A 451 -21.95 -5.28 1.32
CA VAL A 451 -21.74 -6.59 0.68
C VAL A 451 -21.73 -6.49 -0.84
N VAL A 452 -22.72 -5.82 -1.43
CA VAL A 452 -22.79 -5.66 -2.89
C VAL A 452 -21.56 -4.92 -3.41
N PHE A 453 -21.15 -3.85 -2.73
CA PHE A 453 -19.97 -3.07 -3.11
C PHE A 453 -18.67 -3.90 -2.99
N ASN A 454 -18.45 -4.58 -1.86
CA ASN A 454 -17.24 -5.38 -1.67
C ASN A 454 -17.20 -6.61 -2.60
N ALA A 455 -18.34 -7.24 -2.88
CA ALA A 455 -18.43 -8.30 -3.87
C ALA A 455 -18.05 -7.82 -5.29
N ARG A 456 -18.40 -6.58 -5.65
CA ARG A 456 -17.94 -5.95 -6.90
C ARG A 456 -16.44 -5.73 -6.92
N VAL A 457 -15.85 -5.28 -5.81
CA VAL A 457 -14.39 -5.12 -5.65
C VAL A 457 -13.69 -6.48 -5.81
N PHE A 458 -14.14 -7.50 -5.09
CA PHE A 458 -13.55 -8.84 -5.18
C PHE A 458 -13.66 -9.41 -6.59
N ALA A 459 -14.83 -9.26 -7.23
CA ALA A 459 -15.03 -9.70 -8.60
C ALA A 459 -14.16 -8.92 -9.60
N SER A 460 -13.93 -7.61 -9.40
CA SER A 460 -13.03 -6.85 -10.28
C SER A 460 -11.60 -7.36 -10.20
N GLU A 461 -11.10 -7.67 -9.01
CA GLU A 461 -9.75 -8.20 -8.80
C GLU A 461 -9.54 -9.56 -9.47
N TYR A 462 -10.57 -10.40 -9.48
CA TYR A 462 -10.56 -11.65 -10.24
C TYR A 462 -10.40 -11.41 -11.74
N TRP A 463 -11.16 -10.47 -12.32
CA TRP A 463 -11.04 -10.14 -13.75
C TRP A 463 -9.69 -9.46 -14.07
N TYR A 464 -9.16 -8.66 -13.15
CA TYR A 464 -7.85 -8.05 -13.31
C TYR A 464 -6.73 -9.09 -13.33
N TYR A 465 -6.81 -10.11 -12.47
CA TYR A 465 -5.85 -11.22 -12.45
C TYR A 465 -5.81 -11.95 -13.79
N TRP A 466 -6.98 -12.38 -14.28
CA TRP A 466 -7.06 -13.09 -15.57
C TRP A 466 -6.64 -12.20 -16.73
N GLY A 467 -7.07 -10.94 -16.74
CA GLY A 467 -6.70 -9.95 -17.76
C GLY A 467 -5.18 -9.72 -17.82
N SER A 468 -4.56 -9.51 -16.66
CA SER A 468 -3.11 -9.30 -16.55
C SER A 468 -2.33 -10.57 -16.92
N SER A 469 -2.81 -11.74 -16.49
CA SER A 469 -2.20 -13.03 -16.84
C SER A 469 -2.26 -13.28 -18.34
N ALA A 470 -3.40 -13.07 -19.00
CA ALA A 470 -3.50 -13.19 -20.46
C ALA A 470 -2.58 -12.19 -21.18
N ALA A 471 -2.49 -10.94 -20.71
CA ALA A 471 -1.60 -9.94 -21.29
C ALA A 471 -0.12 -10.33 -21.15
N HIS A 472 0.25 -10.95 -20.03
CA HIS A 472 1.59 -11.46 -19.80
C HIS A 472 1.97 -12.58 -20.77
N HIS A 473 1.05 -13.50 -21.06
CA HIS A 473 1.24 -14.60 -22.01
C HIS A 473 1.01 -14.23 -23.49
N GLY A 474 0.86 -12.94 -23.81
CA GLY A 474 0.64 -12.48 -25.19
C GLY A 474 -0.78 -12.73 -25.75
N ASN A 475 -1.71 -13.21 -24.92
CA ASN A 475 -3.11 -13.46 -25.30
C ASN A 475 -3.94 -12.16 -25.20
N LEU A 476 -3.68 -11.23 -26.11
CA LEU A 476 -4.09 -9.83 -25.92
C LEU A 476 -5.59 -9.57 -26.14
N GLY A 477 -6.26 -10.35 -27.01
CA GLY A 477 -7.72 -10.26 -27.19
C GLY A 477 -8.49 -10.61 -25.91
N PRO A 478 -8.30 -11.83 -25.35
CA PRO A 478 -8.88 -12.21 -24.05
C PRO A 478 -8.50 -11.24 -22.92
N ALA A 479 -7.25 -10.77 -22.89
CA ALA A 479 -6.79 -9.80 -21.90
C ALA A 479 -7.64 -8.53 -21.91
N GLN A 480 -7.87 -7.94 -23.08
CA GLN A 480 -8.69 -6.73 -23.23
C GLN A 480 -10.12 -6.94 -22.75
N ALA A 481 -10.74 -8.07 -23.10
CA ALA A 481 -12.11 -8.38 -22.71
C ALA A 481 -12.26 -8.53 -21.18
N TRP A 482 -11.33 -9.23 -20.52
CA TRP A 482 -11.35 -9.40 -19.07
C TRP A 482 -11.04 -8.10 -18.33
N LEU A 483 -10.04 -7.34 -18.77
CA LEU A 483 -9.72 -6.03 -18.19
C LEU A 483 -10.90 -5.06 -18.31
N ALA A 484 -11.59 -5.03 -19.46
CA ALA A 484 -12.78 -4.19 -19.65
C ALA A 484 -13.94 -4.61 -18.72
N LYS A 485 -14.11 -5.92 -18.48
CA LYS A 485 -15.12 -6.42 -17.55
C LYS A 485 -14.82 -6.01 -16.11
N GLY A 486 -13.56 -6.11 -15.68
CA GLY A 486 -13.15 -5.67 -14.35
C GLY A 486 -13.25 -4.15 -14.17
N ALA A 487 -12.88 -3.36 -15.18
CA ALA A 487 -12.99 -1.90 -15.16
C ALA A 487 -14.43 -1.41 -14.96
N ARG A 488 -15.44 -2.11 -15.53
CA ARG A 488 -16.86 -1.80 -15.30
C ARG A 488 -17.29 -2.04 -13.85
N LEU A 489 -16.70 -3.02 -13.17
CA LEU A 489 -17.03 -3.35 -11.78
C LEU A 489 -16.39 -2.38 -10.80
N ALA A 490 -15.16 -1.94 -11.09
CA ALA A 490 -14.37 -1.00 -10.29
C ALA A 490 -13.92 0.22 -11.12
N PRO A 491 -14.85 1.16 -11.42
CA PRO A 491 -14.55 2.32 -12.26
C PRO A 491 -13.49 3.25 -11.66
N TRP A 492 -13.28 3.24 -10.34
CA TRP A 492 -12.23 4.01 -9.64
C TRP A 492 -10.83 3.42 -9.78
N ASN A 493 -10.68 2.16 -10.21
CA ASN A 493 -9.37 1.51 -10.27
C ASN A 493 -8.65 1.90 -11.56
N TRP A 494 -7.58 2.68 -11.43
CA TRP A 494 -6.74 3.14 -12.53
C TRP A 494 -5.92 2.01 -13.17
N GLU A 495 -5.63 0.94 -12.41
CA GLU A 495 -4.76 -0.12 -12.88
C GLU A 495 -5.29 -0.83 -14.12
N PHE A 496 -6.62 -0.94 -14.29
CA PHE A 496 -7.22 -1.52 -15.50
C PHE A 496 -6.83 -0.76 -16.77
N GLY A 497 -6.96 0.57 -16.75
CA GLY A 497 -6.58 1.41 -17.90
C GLY A 497 -5.09 1.28 -18.21
N ARG A 498 -4.26 1.26 -17.16
CA ARG A 498 -2.81 1.06 -17.31
C ARG A 498 -2.47 -0.29 -17.95
N GLN A 499 -3.05 -1.39 -17.47
CA GLN A 499 -2.78 -2.72 -18.04
C GLN A 499 -3.30 -2.84 -19.47
N GLN A 500 -4.44 -2.22 -19.79
CA GLN A 500 -4.93 -2.13 -21.16
C GLN A 500 -3.96 -1.33 -22.06
N GLY A 501 -3.48 -0.18 -21.59
CA GLY A 501 -2.49 0.64 -22.30
C GLY A 501 -1.20 -0.12 -22.57
N LEU A 502 -0.67 -0.83 -21.59
CA LEU A 502 0.50 -1.70 -21.77
C LEU A 502 0.25 -2.81 -22.79
N ALA A 503 -0.93 -3.44 -22.75
CA ALA A 503 -1.30 -4.49 -23.70
C ALA A 503 -1.41 -3.97 -25.14
N TYR A 504 -1.95 -2.76 -25.34
CA TYR A 504 -2.01 -2.11 -26.66
C TYR A 504 -0.64 -1.65 -27.15
N ALA A 505 0.18 -1.07 -26.28
CA ALA A 505 1.52 -0.60 -26.62
C ALA A 505 2.41 -1.76 -27.11
N ARG A 506 2.31 -2.94 -26.50
CA ARG A 506 3.00 -4.17 -26.95
C ARG A 506 2.57 -4.64 -28.34
N GLN A 507 1.41 -4.23 -28.85
CA GLN A 507 0.92 -4.54 -30.20
C GLN A 507 1.33 -3.48 -31.24
N GLY A 508 2.03 -2.42 -30.83
CA GLY A 508 2.24 -1.23 -31.68
C GLY A 508 0.98 -0.41 -31.90
N ARG A 509 -0.11 -0.70 -31.17
CA ARG A 509 -1.40 0.03 -31.24
C ARG A 509 -1.34 1.26 -30.34
N PHE A 510 -0.50 2.22 -30.71
CA PHE A 510 -0.15 3.35 -29.85
C PHE A 510 -1.33 4.29 -29.59
N ALA A 511 -2.24 4.49 -30.56
CA ALA A 511 -3.41 5.35 -30.40
C ALA A 511 -4.39 4.82 -29.33
N GLU A 512 -4.68 3.51 -29.35
CA GLU A 512 -5.52 2.88 -28.32
C GLU A 512 -4.80 2.78 -26.98
N ALA A 513 -3.48 2.62 -27.00
CA ALA A 513 -2.66 2.59 -25.80
C ALA A 513 -2.73 3.93 -25.04
N VAL A 514 -2.56 5.06 -25.73
CA VAL A 514 -2.64 6.38 -25.07
C VAL A 514 -4.03 6.63 -24.50
N GLY A 515 -5.11 6.32 -25.23
CA GLY A 515 -6.46 6.47 -24.70
C GLY A 515 -6.72 5.63 -23.44
N ALA A 516 -6.14 4.41 -23.35
CA ALA A 516 -6.24 3.59 -22.15
C ALA A 516 -5.40 4.13 -20.98
N PHE A 517 -4.23 4.71 -21.26
CA PHE A 517 -3.42 5.40 -20.26
C PHE A 517 -4.10 6.67 -19.75
N ASP A 518 -4.74 7.45 -20.61
CA ASP A 518 -5.47 8.66 -20.22
C ASP A 518 -6.59 8.33 -19.24
N VAL A 519 -7.38 7.28 -19.53
CA VAL A 519 -8.41 6.76 -18.62
C VAL A 519 -7.82 6.33 -17.26
N SER A 520 -6.57 5.86 -17.23
CA SER A 520 -5.86 5.55 -15.99
C SER A 520 -5.43 6.83 -15.26
N LEU A 521 -4.91 7.83 -15.98
CA LEU A 521 -4.43 9.09 -15.43
C LEU A 521 -5.56 10.01 -14.96
N GLU A 522 -6.75 9.93 -15.55
CA GLU A 522 -7.95 10.60 -15.03
C GLU A 522 -8.29 10.15 -13.60
N LYS A 523 -8.04 8.88 -13.28
CA LYS A 523 -8.35 8.27 -11.98
C LYS A 523 -7.21 8.41 -10.97
N ASN A 524 -5.97 8.38 -11.46
CA ASN A 524 -4.78 8.65 -10.66
C ASN A 524 -3.75 9.45 -11.47
N PRO A 525 -3.83 10.80 -11.42
CA PRO A 525 -2.96 11.68 -12.20
C PRO A 525 -1.52 11.75 -11.67
N TYR A 526 -1.24 11.11 -10.54
CA TYR A 526 0.07 11.13 -9.88
C TYR A 526 0.76 9.76 -9.95
N PHE A 527 0.20 8.79 -10.67
CA PHE A 527 0.79 7.46 -10.76
C PHE A 527 1.95 7.43 -11.75
N ILE A 528 3.15 7.63 -11.24
CA ILE A 528 4.41 7.74 -11.99
C ILE A 528 4.59 6.62 -13.04
N PRO A 529 4.36 5.32 -12.72
CA PRO A 529 4.53 4.27 -13.74
C PRO A 529 3.59 4.43 -14.94
N THR A 530 2.40 5.01 -14.77
CA THR A 530 1.49 5.26 -15.88
C THR A 530 1.91 6.50 -16.66
N LEU A 531 2.28 7.57 -15.97
CA LEU A 531 2.79 8.79 -16.61
C LEU A 531 3.99 8.48 -17.52
N ALA A 532 4.96 7.71 -17.03
CA ALA A 532 6.16 7.34 -17.80
C ALA A 532 5.83 6.49 -19.03
N GLN A 533 4.92 5.53 -18.90
CA GLN A 533 4.51 4.66 -20.02
C GLN A 533 3.64 5.41 -21.03
N ALA A 534 2.74 6.27 -20.56
CA ALA A 534 1.94 7.15 -21.41
C ALA A 534 2.84 8.08 -22.22
N ALA A 535 3.78 8.77 -21.58
CA ALA A 535 4.71 9.67 -22.25
C ALA A 535 5.57 8.95 -23.31
N ARG A 536 6.10 7.76 -23.00
CA ARG A 536 6.82 6.93 -23.97
C ARG A 536 5.94 6.50 -25.15
N THR A 537 4.67 6.22 -24.89
CA THR A 537 3.71 5.80 -25.93
C THR A 537 3.33 6.98 -26.82
N TYR A 538 3.15 8.18 -26.25
CA TYR A 538 2.94 9.42 -26.99
C TYR A 538 4.16 9.77 -27.86
N LEU A 539 5.39 9.60 -27.34
CA LEU A 539 6.62 9.71 -28.13
C LEU A 539 6.60 8.74 -29.32
N ALA A 540 6.35 7.46 -29.06
CA ALA A 540 6.31 6.44 -30.10
C ALA A 540 5.23 6.75 -31.17
N LEU A 541 4.09 7.27 -30.75
CA LEU A 541 3.01 7.71 -31.66
C LEU A 541 3.46 8.89 -32.54
N GLY A 542 4.12 9.89 -31.97
CA GLY A 542 4.65 11.04 -32.71
C GLY A 542 5.74 10.68 -33.72
N PHE A 543 6.62 9.74 -33.39
CA PHE A 543 7.69 9.27 -34.29
C PHE A 543 7.23 8.30 -35.38
N ASN A 544 6.06 7.65 -35.22
CA ASN A 544 5.64 6.61 -36.15
C ASN A 544 5.11 7.23 -37.46
N LYS A 545 5.87 7.11 -38.56
CA LYS A 545 5.44 7.53 -39.90
C LYS A 545 4.42 6.58 -40.55
N ARG A 546 4.22 5.37 -40.01
CA ARG A 546 3.34 4.32 -40.56
C ARG A 546 1.92 4.33 -39.99
N THR A 547 1.60 5.19 -39.02
CA THR A 547 0.20 5.44 -38.62
C THR A 547 -0.51 6.12 -39.79
N ALA A 548 -1.05 5.29 -40.68
CA ALA A 548 -1.65 5.67 -41.95
C ALA A 548 -2.65 6.84 -41.76
N GLY A 549 -2.25 8.04 -42.20
CA GLY A 549 -3.08 9.24 -42.19
C GLY A 549 -2.80 10.28 -41.10
N ALA A 550 -1.80 10.10 -40.22
CA ALA A 550 -1.47 11.11 -39.22
C ALA A 550 -0.90 12.37 -39.87
N THR A 551 -1.60 13.50 -39.71
CA THR A 551 -1.12 14.82 -40.13
C THR A 551 0.09 15.24 -39.30
N LEU A 552 0.92 16.16 -39.81
CA LEU A 552 1.98 16.80 -39.03
C LEU A 552 1.46 17.38 -37.70
N ASP A 553 0.22 17.90 -37.69
CA ASP A 553 -0.44 18.39 -36.48
C ASP A 553 -0.69 17.28 -35.45
N ALA A 554 -1.08 16.08 -35.88
CA ALA A 554 -1.28 14.94 -34.99
C ALA A 554 0.04 14.45 -34.38
N GLN A 555 1.13 14.47 -35.16
CA GLN A 555 2.47 14.15 -34.66
C GLN A 555 2.93 15.20 -33.64
N ARG A 556 2.75 16.49 -33.95
CA ARG A 556 3.06 17.59 -33.03
C ARG A 556 2.28 17.47 -31.72
N ALA A 557 0.97 17.26 -31.79
CA ALA A 557 0.13 17.10 -30.61
C ALA A 557 0.57 15.93 -29.73
N ALA A 558 0.95 14.79 -30.33
CA ALA A 558 1.48 13.66 -29.58
C ALA A 558 2.80 13.97 -28.87
N ILE A 559 3.69 14.72 -29.52
CA ILE A 559 4.99 15.11 -28.94
C ILE A 559 4.82 16.17 -27.84
N ASP A 560 3.94 17.14 -28.04
CA ASP A 560 3.60 18.14 -27.02
C ASP A 560 3.02 17.47 -25.77
N GLU A 561 2.16 16.47 -25.95
CA GLU A 561 1.59 15.70 -24.86
C GLU A 561 2.64 14.83 -24.15
N ALA A 562 3.54 14.19 -24.90
CA ALA A 562 4.69 13.48 -24.31
C ALA A 562 5.56 14.41 -23.45
N GLU A 563 5.83 15.63 -23.91
CA GLU A 563 6.62 16.61 -23.17
C GLU A 563 5.89 17.06 -21.92
N ARG A 564 4.59 17.36 -22.03
CA ARG A 564 3.74 17.74 -20.90
C ARG A 564 3.79 16.68 -19.79
N LEU A 565 3.70 15.40 -20.17
CA LEU A 565 3.80 14.28 -19.23
C LEU A 565 5.23 14.10 -18.69
N GLY A 566 6.26 14.30 -19.51
CA GLY A 566 7.66 14.28 -19.11
C GLY A 566 8.00 15.36 -18.07
N LEU A 567 7.59 16.60 -18.30
CA LEU A 567 7.73 17.70 -17.36
C LEU A 567 6.94 17.43 -16.07
N ARG A 568 5.73 16.87 -16.19
CA ARG A 568 4.93 16.48 -15.02
C ARG A 568 5.61 15.39 -14.18
N LEU A 569 6.31 14.46 -14.81
CA LEU A 569 7.13 13.47 -14.10
C LEU A 569 8.27 14.14 -13.33
N LEU A 570 8.97 15.10 -13.94
CA LEU A 570 10.05 15.85 -13.27
C LEU A 570 9.53 16.66 -12.07
N GLU A 571 8.32 17.21 -12.16
CA GLU A 571 7.67 17.90 -11.02
C GLU A 571 7.39 16.95 -9.85
N LEU A 572 6.97 15.71 -10.13
CA LEU A 572 6.64 14.72 -9.09
C LEU A 572 7.88 14.00 -8.56
N CYS A 573 8.85 13.72 -9.43
CA CYS A 573 10.07 12.98 -9.12
C CYS A 573 11.18 13.35 -10.11
N ASN A 574 12.02 14.32 -9.71
CA ASN A 574 13.14 14.81 -10.53
C ASN A 574 14.36 13.87 -10.54
N ALA A 575 14.29 12.75 -9.80
CA ALA A 575 15.32 11.73 -9.76
C ALA A 575 15.12 10.66 -10.84
N LEU A 576 14.09 10.76 -11.69
CA LEU A 576 13.76 9.75 -12.69
C LEU A 576 14.51 9.96 -14.01
N PRO A 577 15.39 9.03 -14.41
CA PRO A 577 16.10 9.13 -15.69
C PRO A 577 15.16 9.15 -16.90
N VAL A 578 14.06 8.38 -16.83
CA VAL A 578 13.07 8.29 -17.90
C VAL A 578 12.38 9.63 -18.19
N ALA A 579 12.18 10.46 -17.17
CA ALA A 579 11.51 11.74 -17.32
C ALA A 579 12.41 12.72 -18.08
N GLU A 580 13.69 12.77 -17.72
CA GLU A 580 14.72 13.53 -18.43
C GLU A 580 14.89 13.03 -19.88
N GLU A 581 14.93 11.71 -20.09
CA GLU A 581 14.98 11.13 -21.44
C GLU A 581 13.80 11.60 -22.31
N ILE A 582 12.58 11.58 -21.77
CA ILE A 582 11.38 11.98 -22.51
C ILE A 582 11.50 13.43 -22.97
N VAL A 583 11.81 14.35 -22.04
CA VAL A 583 11.92 15.79 -22.35
C VAL A 583 13.07 16.05 -23.34
N GLY A 584 14.19 15.34 -23.20
CA GLY A 584 15.30 15.44 -24.13
C GLY A 584 14.92 14.99 -25.55
N ARG A 585 14.17 13.88 -25.68
CA ARG A 585 13.71 13.37 -26.98
C ARG A 585 12.63 14.23 -27.62
N THR A 586 11.72 14.84 -26.85
CA THR A 586 10.72 15.77 -27.42
C THR A 586 11.38 17.05 -27.93
N ALA A 587 12.36 17.59 -27.20
CA ALA A 587 13.15 18.74 -27.65
C ALA A 587 13.87 18.44 -28.98
N ALA A 588 14.51 17.28 -29.09
CA ALA A 588 15.15 16.82 -30.33
C ALA A 588 14.16 16.59 -31.51
N PHE A 589 12.88 16.31 -31.23
CA PHE A 589 11.88 16.26 -32.30
C PHE A 589 11.40 17.64 -32.72
N ARG A 590 11.23 18.56 -31.75
CA ARG A 590 10.82 19.94 -32.02
C ARG A 590 11.82 20.68 -32.89
N THR A 591 13.12 20.41 -32.75
CA THR A 591 14.15 20.97 -33.65
C THR A 591 13.87 20.60 -35.11
N LEU A 592 13.54 19.33 -35.39
CA LEU A 592 13.18 18.87 -36.75
C LEU A 592 11.94 19.59 -37.31
N LEU A 593 10.95 19.88 -36.45
CA LEU A 593 9.77 20.65 -36.85
C LEU A 593 10.11 22.12 -37.12
N LEU A 594 10.89 22.75 -36.24
CA LEU A 594 11.34 24.13 -36.38
C LEU A 594 12.18 24.33 -37.66
N GLU A 595 13.03 23.35 -38.00
CA GLU A 595 13.77 23.33 -39.25
C GLU A 595 12.84 23.28 -40.48
N GLN A 596 11.79 22.45 -40.44
CA GLN A 596 10.79 22.38 -41.52
C GLN A 596 9.98 23.67 -41.66
N GLU A 597 9.75 24.38 -40.56
CA GLU A 597 9.03 25.66 -40.51
C GLU A 597 9.89 26.87 -40.89
N GLY A 598 11.20 26.68 -41.08
CA GLY A 598 12.12 27.78 -41.35
C GLY A 598 12.32 28.72 -40.16
N ALA A 599 12.23 28.20 -38.94
CA ALA A 599 12.44 28.97 -37.71
C ALA A 599 13.88 29.52 -37.63
N PRO A 600 14.11 30.61 -36.86
CA PRO A 600 15.44 31.18 -36.69
C PRO A 600 16.45 30.16 -36.15
N ALA A 601 17.69 30.19 -36.66
CA ALA A 601 18.76 29.29 -36.23
C ALA A 601 19.06 29.35 -34.71
N GLU A 602 18.81 30.49 -34.06
CA GLU A 602 18.93 30.63 -32.61
C GLU A 602 17.91 29.77 -31.84
N ALA A 603 16.65 29.73 -32.30
CA ALA A 603 15.60 28.91 -31.69
C ALA A 603 15.89 27.42 -31.86
N ILE A 604 16.40 27.01 -33.04
CA ILE A 604 16.80 25.63 -33.31
C ILE A 604 17.98 25.22 -32.41
N ARG A 605 19.01 26.06 -32.30
CA ARG A 605 20.15 25.81 -31.41
C ARG A 605 19.74 25.72 -29.94
N ALA A 606 18.82 26.58 -29.47
CA ALA A 606 18.33 26.54 -28.11
C ALA A 606 17.61 25.22 -27.77
N GLU A 607 16.80 24.70 -28.68
CA GLU A 607 16.13 23.40 -28.49
C GLU A 607 17.11 22.22 -28.57
N TRP A 608 18.15 22.28 -29.40
CA TRP A 608 19.22 21.27 -29.37
C TRP A 608 20.00 21.28 -28.06
N GLN A 609 20.34 22.46 -27.53
CA GLN A 609 20.98 22.59 -26.21
C GLN A 609 20.08 22.03 -25.09
N ARG A 610 18.77 22.28 -25.17
CA ARG A 610 17.79 21.72 -24.24
C ARG A 610 17.74 20.19 -24.32
N ALA A 611 17.73 19.63 -25.54
CA ALA A 611 17.78 18.19 -25.75
C ALA A 611 19.03 17.58 -25.10
N GLU A 612 20.22 18.12 -25.39
CA GLU A 612 21.48 17.66 -24.82
C GLU A 612 21.46 17.71 -23.28
N THR A 613 21.01 18.82 -22.70
CA THR A 613 20.99 19.02 -21.24
C THR A 613 20.18 17.93 -20.54
N HIS A 614 18.96 17.67 -21.02
CA HIS A 614 18.07 16.65 -20.44
C HIS A 614 18.59 15.22 -20.69
N LEU A 615 19.11 14.93 -21.89
CA LEU A 615 19.66 13.61 -22.20
C LEU A 615 20.91 13.29 -21.37
N ALA A 616 21.80 14.27 -21.19
CA ALA A 616 22.96 14.13 -20.32
C ALA A 616 22.54 13.90 -18.86
N ARG A 617 21.53 14.64 -18.39
CA ARG A 617 20.98 14.45 -17.05
C ARG A 617 20.37 13.06 -16.84
N ALA A 618 19.71 12.49 -17.85
CA ALA A 618 19.21 11.11 -17.80
C ALA A 618 20.35 10.10 -17.58
N ILE A 619 21.50 10.30 -18.23
CA ILE A 619 22.70 9.47 -18.04
C ILE A 619 23.25 9.62 -16.61
N GLU A 620 23.36 10.85 -16.10
CA GLU A 620 23.83 11.11 -14.72
C GLU A 620 22.95 10.45 -13.65
N LEU A 621 21.65 10.35 -13.91
CA LEU A 621 20.69 9.68 -13.02
C LEU A 621 20.69 8.14 -13.17
N GLY A 622 21.52 7.58 -14.07
CA GLY A 622 21.67 6.13 -14.21
C GLY A 622 20.69 5.47 -15.19
N ALA A 623 20.30 6.15 -16.28
CA ALA A 623 19.49 5.53 -17.32
C ALA A 623 20.14 4.26 -17.90
N GLY A 624 19.36 3.19 -18.06
CA GLY A 624 19.88 1.89 -18.53
C GLY A 624 20.15 1.80 -20.04
N ASN A 625 19.61 2.70 -20.86
CA ASN A 625 19.71 2.68 -22.33
C ASN A 625 20.79 3.63 -22.87
N LEU A 626 21.99 3.55 -22.30
CA LEU A 626 23.11 4.46 -22.54
C LEU A 626 23.44 4.66 -24.02
N ALA A 627 23.53 3.58 -24.81
CA ALA A 627 23.87 3.70 -26.24
C ALA A 627 22.86 4.55 -27.02
N SER A 628 21.56 4.38 -26.74
CA SER A 628 20.51 5.17 -27.39
C SER A 628 20.55 6.64 -26.97
N LEU A 629 20.84 6.92 -25.70
CA LEU A 629 20.97 8.29 -25.19
C LEU A 629 22.20 9.00 -25.77
N TYR A 630 23.34 8.33 -25.83
CA TYR A 630 24.54 8.88 -26.46
C TYR A 630 24.35 9.14 -27.96
N CYS A 631 23.61 8.30 -28.69
CA CYS A 631 23.26 8.60 -30.08
C CYS A 631 22.41 9.88 -30.18
N ALA A 632 21.41 10.04 -29.31
CA ALA A 632 20.57 11.24 -29.29
C ALA A 632 21.37 12.52 -28.89
N ILE A 633 22.33 12.41 -27.97
CA ILE A 633 23.27 13.49 -27.65
C ILE A 633 24.17 13.81 -28.85
N ALA A 634 24.63 12.80 -29.58
CA ALA A 634 25.46 13.00 -30.77
C ALA A 634 24.68 13.76 -31.86
N GLU A 635 23.42 13.41 -32.08
CA GLU A 635 22.51 14.15 -32.97
C GLU A 635 22.33 15.60 -32.49
N ALA A 636 22.13 15.81 -31.19
CA ALA A 636 21.97 17.15 -30.62
C ALA A 636 23.21 18.03 -30.75
N ARG A 637 24.40 17.47 -30.57
CA ARG A 637 25.67 18.19 -30.76
C ARG A 637 25.94 18.49 -32.23
N ASN A 638 25.63 17.54 -33.11
CA ASN A 638 25.74 17.75 -34.54
C ASN A 638 24.81 18.89 -35.01
N GLY A 639 23.59 18.98 -34.47
CA GLY A 639 22.66 20.09 -34.72
C GLY A 639 23.10 21.46 -34.16
N GLN A 640 24.10 21.47 -33.27
CA GLN A 640 24.73 22.68 -32.73
C GLN A 640 26.07 23.01 -33.41
N ASP A 641 26.41 22.32 -34.50
CA ASP A 641 27.70 22.40 -35.20
C ASP A 641 28.92 21.94 -34.35
N ASP A 642 28.71 21.23 -33.24
CA ASP A 642 29.78 20.59 -32.44
C ASP A 642 30.13 19.20 -32.98
N VAL A 643 30.84 19.18 -34.10
CA VAL A 643 31.26 17.95 -34.79
C VAL A 643 32.15 17.07 -33.90
N ALA A 644 33.03 17.67 -33.11
CA ALA A 644 33.96 16.93 -32.25
C ALA A 644 33.23 16.26 -31.08
N GLY A 645 32.32 16.98 -30.42
CA GLY A 645 31.50 16.42 -29.35
C GLY A 645 30.49 15.39 -29.86
N ALA A 646 29.98 15.52 -31.08
CA ALA A 646 29.14 14.50 -31.73
C ALA A 646 29.92 13.21 -32.02
N GLU A 647 31.16 13.30 -32.53
CA GLU A 647 32.04 12.14 -32.72
C GLU A 647 32.27 11.42 -31.39
N GLN A 648 32.60 12.15 -30.33
CA GLN A 648 32.83 11.59 -29.01
C GLN A 648 31.58 10.88 -28.46
N ALA A 649 30.40 11.48 -28.64
CA ALA A 649 29.14 10.88 -28.20
C ALA A 649 28.83 9.58 -28.96
N TYR A 650 29.06 9.51 -30.27
CA TYR A 650 28.92 8.25 -31.03
C TYR A 650 29.91 7.17 -30.56
N ARG A 651 31.16 7.53 -30.25
CA ARG A 651 32.12 6.59 -29.66
C ARG A 651 31.63 6.07 -28.31
N SER A 652 31.12 6.94 -27.44
CA SER A 652 30.52 6.54 -26.16
C SER A 652 29.30 5.64 -26.35
N ALA A 653 28.46 5.88 -27.36
CA ALA A 653 27.34 5.01 -27.71
C ALA A 653 27.82 3.61 -28.12
N ALA A 654 28.82 3.55 -29.00
CA ALA A 654 29.41 2.30 -29.48
C ALA A 654 30.10 1.50 -28.36
N GLN A 655 30.71 2.18 -27.40
CA GLN A 655 31.33 1.56 -26.21
C GLN A 655 30.30 1.04 -25.22
N ALA A 656 29.17 1.73 -25.06
CA ALA A 656 28.13 1.34 -24.11
C ALA A 656 27.39 0.07 -24.54
N GLU A 657 27.09 -0.09 -25.83
CA GLU A 657 26.43 -1.28 -26.36
C GLU A 657 26.97 -1.63 -27.76
N PRO A 658 28.14 -2.29 -27.85
CA PRO A 658 28.80 -2.58 -29.12
C PRO A 658 27.97 -3.43 -30.09
N ALA A 659 27.07 -4.28 -29.58
CA ALA A 659 26.21 -5.14 -30.37
C ALA A 659 25.02 -4.40 -31.03
N ARG A 660 24.75 -3.15 -30.64
CA ARG A 660 23.60 -2.39 -31.15
C ARG A 660 23.87 -1.90 -32.56
N GLY A 661 23.36 -2.62 -33.57
CA GLY A 661 23.53 -2.26 -34.99
C GLY A 661 23.02 -0.86 -35.37
N GLU A 662 22.01 -0.33 -34.67
CA GLU A 662 21.51 1.03 -34.90
C GLU A 662 22.56 2.11 -34.59
N THR A 663 23.36 1.93 -33.54
CA THR A 663 24.45 2.85 -33.18
C THR A 663 25.45 2.98 -34.33
N TRP A 664 25.87 1.85 -34.89
CA TRP A 664 26.83 1.82 -36.00
C TRP A 664 26.25 2.39 -37.28
N ARG A 665 24.96 2.19 -37.55
CA ARG A 665 24.26 2.81 -38.66
C ARG A 665 24.28 4.34 -38.57
N LEU A 666 23.96 4.89 -37.39
CA LEU A 666 23.94 6.34 -37.17
C LEU A 666 25.36 6.92 -37.21
N PHE A 667 26.33 6.25 -36.58
CA PHE A 667 27.73 6.70 -36.57
C PHE A 667 28.36 6.66 -37.98
N SER A 668 28.07 5.63 -38.78
CA SER A 668 28.50 5.55 -40.18
C SER A 668 27.93 6.71 -41.00
N ALA A 669 26.63 6.99 -40.88
CA ALA A 669 26.00 8.11 -41.59
C ALA A 669 26.56 9.49 -41.17
N PHE A 670 26.91 9.66 -39.88
CA PHE A 670 27.61 10.84 -39.41
C PHE A 670 29.02 10.94 -39.98
N ALA A 671 29.78 9.84 -39.95
CA ALA A 671 31.15 9.79 -40.45
C ALA A 671 31.24 10.14 -41.94
N GLU A 672 30.28 9.66 -42.75
CA GLU A 672 30.14 10.01 -44.16
C GLU A 672 29.92 11.52 -44.37
N ARG A 673 29.03 12.13 -43.59
CA ARG A 673 28.68 13.56 -43.73
C ARG A 673 29.77 14.50 -43.20
N ALA A 674 30.41 14.12 -42.10
CA ALA A 674 31.38 14.97 -41.38
C ALA A 674 32.85 14.68 -41.76
N GLY A 675 33.11 13.75 -42.69
CA GLY A 675 34.47 13.35 -43.08
C GLY A 675 35.25 12.66 -41.95
N ARG A 676 34.58 11.89 -41.10
CA ARG A 676 35.15 11.24 -39.89
C ARG A 676 35.30 9.72 -40.03
N HIS A 677 35.57 9.22 -41.23
CA HIS A 677 35.71 7.77 -41.47
C HIS A 677 36.81 7.12 -40.62
N ALA A 678 37.96 7.78 -40.47
CA ALA A 678 39.07 7.26 -39.64
C ALA A 678 38.64 7.03 -38.17
N ALA A 679 37.82 7.94 -37.63
CA ALA A 679 37.30 7.83 -36.27
C ALA A 679 36.37 6.62 -36.11
N PHE A 680 35.48 6.42 -37.10
CA PHE A 680 34.58 5.27 -37.15
C PHE A 680 35.35 3.95 -37.24
N LEU A 681 36.31 3.86 -38.18
CA LEU A 681 37.12 2.65 -38.40
C LEU A 681 37.96 2.28 -37.18
N ASP A 682 38.56 3.28 -36.51
CA ASP A 682 39.32 3.08 -35.29
C ASP A 682 38.45 2.57 -34.13
N GLU A 683 37.26 3.16 -33.93
CA GLU A 683 36.36 2.71 -32.87
C GLU A 683 35.82 1.31 -33.15
N ALA A 684 35.43 1.01 -34.39
CA ALA A 684 34.98 -0.32 -34.80
C ALA A 684 36.07 -1.38 -34.53
N ALA A 685 37.32 -1.09 -34.91
CA ALA A 685 38.45 -1.99 -34.66
C ALA A 685 38.72 -2.19 -33.16
N ARG A 686 38.56 -1.14 -32.33
CA ARG A 686 38.71 -1.25 -30.88
C ARG A 686 37.60 -2.09 -30.24
N GLN A 687 36.35 -1.91 -30.65
CA GLN A 687 35.25 -2.72 -30.11
C GLN A 687 35.30 -4.17 -30.57
N MET A 688 35.75 -4.44 -31.80
CA MET A 688 36.00 -5.82 -32.27
C MET A 688 37.02 -6.54 -31.36
N ARG A 689 38.18 -5.92 -31.09
CA ARG A 689 39.19 -6.51 -30.19
C ARG A 689 38.63 -6.78 -28.79
N ARG A 690 37.87 -5.84 -28.23
CA ARG A 690 37.22 -6.03 -26.92
C ARG A 690 36.23 -7.20 -26.90
N LEU A 691 35.42 -7.35 -27.95
CA LEU A 691 34.46 -8.45 -28.06
C LEU A 691 35.15 -9.80 -28.25
N GLU A 692 36.27 -9.83 -28.97
CA GLU A 692 37.12 -11.03 -29.11
C GLU A 692 37.75 -11.43 -27.77
N GLU A 693 38.29 -10.47 -27.02
CA GLU A 693 38.90 -10.68 -25.70
C GLU A 693 37.90 -11.13 -24.62
N ALA A 694 36.63 -10.70 -24.74
CA ALA A 694 35.58 -11.00 -23.76
C ALA A 694 34.89 -12.37 -23.96
N GLY A 695 35.24 -13.16 -24.99
CA GLY A 695 34.61 -14.46 -25.27
C GLY A 695 33.27 -14.36 -26.03
N ALA A 696 33.38 -13.92 -27.29
CA ALA A 696 32.40 -13.32 -28.19
C ALA A 696 30.89 -13.70 -28.21
N ASP A 697 30.08 -12.67 -28.50
CA ASP A 697 28.84 -12.71 -29.29
C ASP A 697 29.21 -12.62 -30.79
N GLU A 698 29.21 -13.77 -31.48
CA GLU A 698 29.59 -13.89 -32.90
C GLU A 698 28.75 -13.00 -33.84
N GLY A 699 27.48 -12.72 -33.47
CA GLY A 699 26.59 -11.88 -34.25
C GLY A 699 27.01 -10.41 -34.24
N ALA A 700 27.45 -9.91 -33.08
CA ALA A 700 27.95 -8.54 -32.94
C ALA A 700 29.26 -8.33 -33.72
N LEU A 701 30.18 -9.31 -33.68
CA LEU A 701 31.42 -9.28 -34.45
C LEU A 701 31.16 -9.30 -35.96
N ALA A 702 30.27 -10.18 -36.45
CA ALA A 702 29.90 -10.24 -37.85
C ALA A 702 29.28 -8.92 -38.35
N ALA A 703 28.40 -8.30 -37.53
CA ALA A 703 27.82 -7.00 -37.85
C ALA A 703 28.88 -5.89 -37.94
N LEU A 704 29.83 -5.84 -37.00
CA LEU A 704 30.94 -4.88 -37.02
C LEU A 704 31.83 -5.03 -38.24
N CYS A 705 32.17 -6.27 -38.61
CA CYS A 705 32.93 -6.57 -39.82
C CYS A 705 32.22 -6.03 -41.08
N LEU A 706 30.90 -6.24 -41.19
CA LEU A 706 30.10 -5.73 -42.30
C LEU A 706 30.09 -4.20 -42.36
N TRP A 707 29.91 -3.53 -41.22
CA TRP A 707 29.94 -2.07 -41.14
C TRP A 707 31.31 -1.49 -41.52
N ARG A 708 32.40 -2.10 -41.04
CA ARG A 708 33.76 -1.71 -41.36
C ARG A 708 34.08 -1.91 -42.85
N ALA A 709 33.70 -3.05 -43.42
CA ALA A 709 33.88 -3.35 -44.83
C ALA A 709 33.13 -2.36 -45.74
N ARG A 710 31.93 -1.94 -45.33
CA ARG A 710 31.12 -0.96 -46.06
C ARG A 710 31.82 0.40 -46.18
N ILE A 711 32.35 0.94 -45.09
CA ILE A 711 33.08 2.23 -45.12
C ILE A 711 34.37 2.11 -45.94
N LEU A 712 35.13 1.02 -45.76
CA LEU A 712 36.38 0.80 -46.52
C LEU A 712 36.13 0.67 -48.04
N TRP A 713 35.00 0.07 -48.45
CA TRP A 713 34.60 0.00 -49.85
C TRP A 713 34.23 1.38 -50.44
N GLN A 714 33.71 2.31 -49.62
CA GLN A 714 33.34 3.65 -50.09
C GLN A 714 34.55 4.61 -50.20
N GLU A 715 35.65 4.33 -49.50
CA GLU A 715 36.90 5.13 -49.56
C GLU A 715 37.88 4.68 -50.66
N GLY A 716 37.76 3.44 -51.15
CA GLY A 716 38.55 2.89 -52.25
C GLY A 716 37.84 2.98 -53.59
#